data_AF-A0A9Q0YGF8-F1
#
_entry.id   AF-A0A9Q0YGF8-F1
#
_cell.length_a   1.000
_cell.length_b   1.000
_cell.length_c   1.000
_cell.angle_alpha   90.00
_cell.angle_beta   90.00
_cell.angle_gamma   90.00
#
_symmetry.space_group_name_H-M   'P 1'
#
loop_
_entity.id
_entity.type
_entity.pdbx_description
1 polymer ?
#
loop_
_entity_poly.entity_id
_entity_poly.type
_entity_poly.pdbx_seq_one_letter_code
_entity_poly.pdbx_strand_id
1 'polypeptide(L)'
;MLRLCFINVLLLSMPRGGTAQVYEETEQFDSASQSESFSGDYPTYDGNNNPCSFRGQFLTHTQSITLDPCTKCTCRNGTTTCNVPGCPVLPCPPAERIITEGECCDHCAGTPVEEDCDVGGLIVPYKHQWHLRPCTVCTCGNYGRYTCHDLLCPSSYECDVSELYRHRDLCCPLCPYKMVVKSVRISHIPEFTFSESSSHTVRFSLHVAVAKRLSSATVQGENMWRLAAWMSENEDGSGVRMSFYPNIFNEENAAKPFHHRNPSNFKWPELEYSTEPLQTPCARYLCVEFDQQDDPSPRYDLSFTFQARDNERRRLVDCISYSNCYDLTPKMHNGLTIKRILERKLGDAIIFECNVTNAHTIWWKHSSWAETERVSSSSTFRIDNITLADQGCYYCHAKGHGQHIRSAGQILIIPGMLQFLLTIKATIFNPSSLQDMAIYQMHITNKLEEANVLVVSLNASTETNASFYYLNTELKLGQKINNITRNVQSIVEEATKSAPVSNSPDVTIRLEGLSLCVEDLITTEVGNLSFPSVSLNTETVSNEHCIVPRRLPRGSRRCEGELVTAARWTDLQIRNCFNSSTTEETNSLIDSFFEIIKKGSLTISDVPYISGDLVDITKAKTIGKEDITHISSVLNMISSFHSTSPLVTSNALHTVDQIMEASKVAPSVDGQLSITTTSRILESVELQLENFQKRGENFALLLPNIEVKFVQIPHLDEPISFAVCLSSNRKDEKVSNVNEHNPGCKNGAYVYIPSVVMNLPKKDLNQKVIPVTFTSYESDVLFNDEKSRKDNKRLNSIIISASTSNEVDQLPKGSFIRTTFYPLSANRFNSKFTCVFWDHILYEESGGWSSEGCHNEEANGSFVYICKCDQFGNIAVLVDLTNDMKVRSNNTVFVVFITAIIILVATICTYLAIKAVQHAWRRLFRYQENATNQDGFEPLELHS
;
A
#
# COMPACT_ATOMS: atom_id res chain seq x y z
N MET A 1 2.10 46.26 21.10
CA MET A 1 2.77 47.56 21.41
C MET A 1 3.36 48.06 20.09
N LEU A 2 2.90 49.17 19.52
CA LEU A 2 3.27 50.58 19.82
C LEU A 2 4.78 50.81 19.54
N ARG A 3 5.21 51.43 18.43
CA ARG A 3 5.04 52.80 17.83
C ARG A 3 5.80 53.95 18.54
N LEU A 4 6.61 54.68 17.76
CA LEU A 4 7.16 56.06 17.81
C LEU A 4 8.16 56.15 16.62
N CYS A 5 8.39 57.20 15.81
CA CYS A 5 7.80 58.54 15.55
C CYS A 5 7.42 58.61 14.02
N PHE A 6 7.16 59.69 13.24
CA PHE A 6 7.27 61.17 13.33
C PHE A 6 8.71 61.77 13.23
N ILE A 7 9.01 62.99 12.71
CA ILE A 7 8.17 64.14 12.29
C ILE A 7 8.89 65.10 11.27
N ASN A 8 8.14 66.01 10.59
CA ASN A 8 8.54 67.32 9.97
C ASN A 8 9.30 67.43 8.60
N VAL A 9 9.19 68.51 7.78
CA VAL A 9 8.09 69.50 7.48
C VAL A 9 8.45 70.52 6.33
N LEU A 10 7.47 70.89 5.44
CA LEU A 10 7.28 72.12 4.58
C LEU A 10 8.44 72.66 3.68
N LEU A 11 8.32 73.48 2.60
CA LEU A 11 7.28 74.21 1.79
C LEU A 11 7.93 74.58 0.39
N LEU A 12 7.54 75.39 -0.63
CA LEU A 12 6.55 76.37 -1.18
C LEU A 12 6.68 76.26 -2.76
N SER A 13 5.93 76.88 -3.70
CA SER A 13 4.47 77.06 -3.94
C SER A 13 4.17 77.75 -5.31
N MET A 14 3.19 77.26 -6.09
CA MET A 14 2.46 77.95 -7.22
C MET A 14 3.24 78.32 -8.52
N PRO A 15 2.60 78.62 -9.70
CA PRO A 15 1.16 78.88 -9.97
C PRO A 15 0.46 78.28 -11.25
N ARG A 16 -0.89 78.17 -11.15
CA ARG A 16 -1.98 78.42 -12.15
C ARG A 16 -2.18 77.65 -13.49
N GLY A 17 -3.46 77.24 -13.69
CA GLY A 17 -4.16 76.94 -14.97
C GLY A 17 -4.81 75.54 -14.97
N GLY A 18 -6.11 75.29 -15.21
CA GLY A 18 -7.27 76.12 -15.62
C GLY A 18 -7.78 75.69 -17.02
N THR A 19 -9.03 75.25 -17.27
CA THR A 19 -10.30 75.37 -16.51
C THR A 19 -11.33 74.23 -16.77
N ALA A 20 -12.07 73.84 -15.71
CA ALA A 20 -13.53 73.55 -15.62
C ALA A 20 -14.14 72.33 -16.38
N GLN A 21 -15.24 71.67 -15.96
CA GLN A 21 -16.05 71.48 -14.71
C GLN A 21 -16.93 70.19 -14.95
N VAL A 22 -17.92 69.66 -14.21
CA VAL A 22 -18.93 70.05 -13.17
C VAL A 22 -19.14 68.79 -12.28
N TYR A 23 -18.93 68.82 -10.96
CA TYR A 23 -19.88 68.88 -9.81
C TYR A 23 -21.04 67.84 -9.75
N GLU A 24 -21.40 67.26 -8.59
CA GLU A 24 -20.76 67.25 -7.23
C GLU A 24 -20.55 65.80 -6.70
N GLU A 25 -21.10 65.21 -5.62
CA GLU A 25 -22.08 65.58 -4.57
C GLU A 25 -21.83 64.77 -3.25
N THR A 26 -22.68 64.98 -2.23
CA THR A 26 -22.59 64.57 -0.79
C THR A 26 -23.13 63.14 -0.48
N GLU A 27 -23.00 62.52 0.72
CA GLU A 27 -22.39 62.91 2.01
C GLU A 27 -21.90 61.73 2.90
N GLN A 28 -21.36 62.13 4.06
CA GLN A 28 -20.65 61.41 5.12
C GLN A 28 -21.58 60.61 6.08
N PHE A 29 -21.00 59.71 6.89
CA PHE A 29 -21.71 58.93 7.92
C PHE A 29 -20.98 59.03 9.27
N ASP A 30 -21.72 59.17 10.38
CA ASP A 30 -21.17 59.20 11.74
C ASP A 30 -22.13 58.55 12.76
N SER A 31 -21.71 58.42 14.03
CA SER A 31 -22.22 57.39 14.95
C SER A 31 -23.06 57.88 16.16
N ALA A 32 -24.04 57.07 16.62
CA ALA A 32 -23.97 56.38 17.95
C ALA A 32 -25.32 55.91 18.58
N SER A 33 -25.24 54.78 19.30
CA SER A 33 -25.89 54.46 20.60
C SER A 33 -27.30 53.80 20.73
N GLN A 34 -27.33 52.83 21.66
CA GLN A 34 -28.37 52.43 22.64
C GLN A 34 -29.61 51.55 22.27
N SER A 35 -29.49 50.26 22.67
CA SER A 35 -30.35 49.46 23.59
C SER A 35 -31.80 49.01 23.27
N GLU A 36 -32.06 47.75 23.69
CA GLU A 36 -33.34 47.09 24.01
C GLU A 36 -34.26 46.59 22.87
N SER A 37 -35.30 45.83 23.22
CA SER A 37 -35.77 44.65 22.45
C SER A 37 -37.30 44.48 22.39
N PHE A 38 -37.82 43.78 21.37
CA PHE A 38 -38.58 42.50 21.43
C PHE A 38 -39.30 42.16 20.08
N SER A 39 -39.43 40.86 19.76
CA SER A 39 -40.39 40.16 18.83
C SER A 39 -40.97 40.81 17.53
N GLY A 40 -41.07 40.04 16.42
CA GLY A 40 -42.22 40.19 15.47
C GLY A 40 -42.04 39.87 13.96
N ASP A 41 -42.07 38.58 13.59
CA ASP A 41 -42.58 37.97 12.32
C ASP A 41 -42.15 38.39 10.88
N TYR A 42 -42.44 37.45 9.95
CA TYR A 42 -42.10 37.32 8.51
C TYR A 42 -43.17 37.97 7.57
N PRO A 43 -43.00 38.10 6.21
CA PRO A 43 -42.25 37.20 5.31
C PRO A 43 -41.42 37.83 4.15
N THR A 44 -40.77 36.94 3.38
CA THR A 44 -39.83 37.20 2.27
C THR A 44 -40.43 36.97 0.87
N TYR A 45 -39.78 37.51 -0.18
CA TYR A 45 -39.96 37.08 -1.58
C TYR A 45 -38.62 37.09 -2.34
N ASP A 46 -38.51 36.28 -3.40
CA ASP A 46 -37.26 36.03 -4.15
C ASP A 46 -36.97 37.10 -5.23
N GLY A 47 -35.69 37.33 -5.55
CA GLY A 47 -35.18 38.59 -6.11
C GLY A 47 -34.27 38.51 -7.33
N ASN A 48 -34.37 37.47 -8.17
CA ASN A 48 -33.39 37.22 -9.24
C ASN A 48 -33.96 37.09 -10.67
N ASN A 49 -34.99 37.89 -11.01
CA ASN A 49 -35.66 37.88 -12.33
C ASN A 49 -36.06 39.29 -12.80
N ASN A 50 -35.12 40.24 -12.79
CA ASN A 50 -35.40 41.65 -13.09
C ASN A 50 -35.71 41.89 -14.59
N PRO A 51 -36.83 42.53 -14.94
CA PRO A 51 -37.15 42.89 -16.32
C PRO A 51 -36.27 44.05 -16.81
N CYS A 52 -36.06 44.12 -18.12
CA CYS A 52 -35.35 45.20 -18.79
C CYS A 52 -36.35 46.19 -19.41
N SER A 53 -36.02 47.49 -19.43
CA SER A 53 -36.71 48.43 -20.31
C SER A 53 -35.87 48.68 -21.57
N PHE A 54 -36.46 48.51 -22.75
CA PHE A 54 -35.78 48.73 -24.02
C PHE A 54 -36.71 49.43 -25.01
N ARG A 55 -36.29 50.61 -25.51
CA ARG A 55 -37.07 51.49 -26.41
C ARG A 55 -38.53 51.72 -25.96
N GLY A 56 -38.77 51.79 -24.65
CA GLY A 56 -40.09 52.02 -24.04
C GLY A 56 -40.96 50.77 -23.82
N GLN A 57 -40.51 49.58 -24.25
CA GLN A 57 -41.15 48.31 -23.89
C GLN A 57 -40.42 47.66 -22.71
N PHE A 58 -41.18 46.99 -21.83
CA PHE A 58 -40.62 46.16 -20.77
C PHE A 58 -40.52 44.70 -21.26
N LEU A 59 -39.30 44.18 -21.27
CA LEU A 59 -38.97 42.80 -21.61
C LEU A 59 -38.70 42.03 -20.31
N THR A 60 -39.30 40.86 -20.13
CA THR A 60 -38.99 40.00 -18.97
C THR A 60 -37.62 39.33 -19.14
N HIS A 61 -37.07 38.81 -18.03
CA HIS A 61 -35.79 38.10 -18.04
C HIS A 61 -35.81 36.94 -19.09
N THR A 62 -34.79 36.88 -19.96
CA THR A 62 -34.65 36.05 -21.19
C THR A 62 -35.50 36.42 -22.41
N GLN A 63 -36.48 37.32 -22.31
CA GLN A 63 -37.30 37.72 -23.46
C GLN A 63 -36.44 38.38 -24.55
N SER A 64 -36.76 38.08 -25.82
CA SER A 64 -36.00 38.55 -26.98
C SER A 64 -36.91 39.16 -28.05
N ILE A 65 -36.40 40.16 -28.78
CA ILE A 65 -37.10 40.88 -29.84
C ILE A 65 -36.16 41.11 -31.04
N THR A 66 -36.67 40.93 -32.25
CA THR A 66 -36.00 41.32 -33.50
C THR A 66 -36.52 42.69 -33.95
N LEU A 67 -35.62 43.61 -34.29
CA LEU A 67 -35.97 44.98 -34.69
C LEU A 67 -36.11 45.12 -36.21
N ASP A 68 -35.33 44.34 -36.94
CA ASP A 68 -35.21 44.26 -38.40
C ASP A 68 -34.59 42.89 -38.76
N PRO A 69 -34.45 42.50 -40.04
CA PRO A 69 -33.89 41.20 -40.43
C PRO A 69 -32.44 40.93 -39.98
N CYS A 70 -31.66 41.97 -39.65
CA CYS A 70 -30.29 41.85 -39.17
C CYS A 70 -30.22 41.82 -37.64
N THR A 71 -31.06 42.60 -36.96
CA THR A 71 -30.88 42.98 -35.55
C THR A 71 -31.77 42.18 -34.59
N LYS A 72 -31.14 41.42 -33.70
CA LYS A 72 -31.82 40.70 -32.60
C LYS A 72 -31.31 41.13 -31.23
N CYS A 73 -32.23 41.44 -30.32
CA CYS A 73 -31.97 41.87 -28.95
C CYS A 73 -32.55 40.89 -27.92
N THR A 74 -31.90 40.74 -26.78
CA THR A 74 -32.33 39.88 -25.66
C THR A 74 -32.14 40.57 -24.31
N CYS A 75 -33.15 40.51 -23.45
CA CYS A 75 -33.09 40.93 -22.06
C CYS A 75 -32.49 39.85 -21.16
N ARG A 76 -31.56 40.23 -20.28
CA ARG A 76 -31.02 39.41 -19.18
C ARG A 76 -30.84 40.27 -17.94
N ASN A 77 -31.66 40.00 -16.91
CA ASN A 77 -31.62 40.62 -15.58
C ASN A 77 -31.39 42.15 -15.60
N GLY A 78 -32.36 42.88 -16.14
CA GLY A 78 -32.30 44.34 -16.30
C GLY A 78 -31.48 44.87 -17.49
N THR A 79 -30.52 44.10 -18.02
CA THR A 79 -29.66 44.53 -19.16
C THR A 79 -30.17 43.96 -20.49
N THR A 80 -30.25 44.79 -21.54
CA THR A 80 -30.59 44.33 -22.90
C THR A 80 -29.36 44.36 -23.81
N THR A 81 -29.07 43.25 -24.49
CA THR A 81 -27.96 43.11 -25.44
C THR A 81 -28.50 42.89 -26.85
N CYS A 82 -28.02 43.64 -27.83
CA CYS A 82 -28.38 43.48 -29.25
C CYS A 82 -27.18 42.98 -30.06
N ASN A 83 -27.43 42.15 -31.07
CA ASN A 83 -26.46 41.70 -32.05
C ASN A 83 -26.88 42.15 -33.45
N VAL A 84 -25.91 42.62 -34.24
CA VAL A 84 -26.06 43.08 -35.63
C VAL A 84 -24.88 42.53 -36.44
N PRO A 85 -25.08 41.59 -37.37
CA PRO A 85 -24.03 41.08 -38.25
C PRO A 85 -23.71 42.08 -39.36
N GLY A 86 -22.46 42.10 -39.83
CA GLY A 86 -22.03 42.88 -40.99
C GLY A 86 -21.99 42.03 -42.27
N CYS A 87 -22.36 42.61 -43.41
CA CYS A 87 -22.39 41.93 -44.71
C CYS A 87 -21.00 41.78 -45.36
N PRO A 88 -20.75 40.71 -46.12
CA PRO A 88 -19.48 40.47 -46.81
C PRO A 88 -19.30 41.36 -48.05
N VAL A 89 -18.05 41.66 -48.42
CA VAL A 89 -17.75 42.42 -49.63
C VAL A 89 -17.85 41.51 -50.87
N LEU A 90 -18.88 41.74 -51.69
CA LEU A 90 -19.11 40.95 -52.91
C LEU A 90 -18.17 41.32 -54.07
N PRO A 91 -17.74 40.35 -54.91
CA PRO A 91 -16.85 40.57 -56.05
C PRO A 91 -17.52 41.16 -57.30
N CYS A 92 -18.85 41.12 -57.39
CA CYS A 92 -19.61 41.66 -58.52
C CYS A 92 -19.89 43.18 -58.39
N PRO A 93 -20.03 43.92 -59.52
CA PRO A 93 -20.45 45.32 -59.53
C PRO A 93 -21.89 45.48 -58.99
N PRO A 94 -22.29 46.68 -58.51
CA PRO A 94 -23.59 46.89 -57.87
C PRO A 94 -24.83 46.56 -58.72
N ALA A 95 -24.71 46.59 -60.05
CA ALA A 95 -25.81 46.27 -60.97
C ALA A 95 -26.17 44.77 -61.02
N GLU A 96 -25.29 43.90 -60.53
CA GLU A 96 -25.44 42.43 -60.53
C GLU A 96 -25.73 41.89 -59.12
N ARG A 97 -26.14 42.77 -58.19
CA ARG A 97 -26.39 42.43 -56.79
C ARG A 97 -27.88 42.36 -56.50
N ILE A 98 -28.31 41.29 -55.85
CA ILE A 98 -29.69 41.02 -55.49
C ILE A 98 -29.79 40.95 -53.95
N ILE A 99 -30.83 41.57 -53.40
CA ILE A 99 -31.25 41.36 -52.00
C ILE A 99 -32.61 40.66 -52.04
N THR A 100 -32.71 39.54 -51.32
CA THR A 100 -33.90 38.71 -51.20
C THR A 100 -34.81 39.26 -50.09
N GLU A 101 -36.13 39.28 -50.31
CA GLU A 101 -37.06 39.89 -49.35
C GLU A 101 -37.07 39.13 -48.02
N GLY A 102 -36.71 39.84 -46.93
CA GLY A 102 -36.55 39.27 -45.59
C GLY A 102 -35.11 38.86 -45.21
N GLU A 103 -34.14 38.99 -46.11
CA GLU A 103 -32.72 38.77 -45.81
C GLU A 103 -31.96 40.08 -45.52
N CYS A 104 -30.80 39.97 -44.86
CA CYS A 104 -30.02 41.10 -44.35
C CYS A 104 -28.98 41.65 -45.36
N CYS A 105 -28.51 40.83 -46.30
CA CYS A 105 -27.35 41.13 -47.15
C CYS A 105 -27.59 40.85 -48.64
N ASP A 106 -26.77 41.47 -49.49
CA ASP A 106 -26.74 41.26 -50.94
C ASP A 106 -25.99 39.98 -51.34
N HIS A 107 -26.30 39.45 -52.53
CA HIS A 107 -25.54 38.39 -53.21
C HIS A 107 -25.42 38.63 -54.72
N CYS A 108 -24.44 38.01 -55.38
CA CYS A 108 -24.17 38.19 -56.82
C CYS A 108 -25.07 37.31 -57.71
N ALA A 109 -25.55 37.87 -58.82
CA ALA A 109 -26.33 37.18 -59.84
C ALA A 109 -25.44 36.55 -60.93
N GLY A 110 -25.08 35.28 -60.78
CA GLY A 110 -24.38 34.52 -61.83
C GLY A 110 -23.61 33.31 -61.30
N THR A 111 -23.26 32.38 -62.19
CA THR A 111 -22.37 31.26 -61.86
C THR A 111 -20.91 31.73 -61.84
N PRO A 112 -20.13 31.44 -60.78
CA PRO A 112 -18.69 31.71 -60.74
C PRO A 112 -17.94 30.94 -61.82
N VAL A 113 -16.92 31.57 -62.42
CA VAL A 113 -15.99 30.91 -63.34
C VAL A 113 -14.60 30.87 -62.70
N GLU A 114 -14.08 29.66 -62.54
CA GLU A 114 -12.80 29.37 -61.89
C GLU A 114 -11.64 29.54 -62.89
N GLU A 115 -11.22 30.79 -63.09
CA GLU A 115 -10.16 31.22 -64.04
C GLU A 115 -8.91 31.72 -63.33
N ASP A 116 -7.73 31.35 -63.86
CA ASP A 116 -6.43 31.81 -63.38
C ASP A 116 -6.20 33.32 -63.65
N CYS A 117 -5.41 33.97 -62.80
CA CYS A 117 -5.19 35.42 -62.84
C CYS A 117 -3.88 35.78 -63.57
N ASP A 118 -3.93 36.68 -64.56
CA ASP A 118 -2.72 37.34 -65.07
C ASP A 118 -2.32 38.49 -64.13
N VAL A 119 -1.11 38.37 -63.58
CA VAL A 119 -0.49 39.33 -62.66
C VAL A 119 0.72 40.00 -63.31
N GLY A 120 0.51 40.60 -64.49
CA GLY A 120 1.54 41.37 -65.20
C GLY A 120 2.50 40.50 -66.00
N GLY A 121 1.99 39.43 -66.63
CA GLY A 121 2.75 38.41 -67.37
C GLY A 121 3.07 37.16 -66.56
N LEU A 122 2.74 37.13 -65.26
CA LEU A 122 2.77 35.94 -64.42
C LEU A 122 1.35 35.40 -64.26
N ILE A 123 1.05 34.23 -64.82
CA ILE A 123 -0.21 33.54 -64.57
C ILE A 123 -0.15 32.87 -63.18
N VAL A 124 -1.05 33.27 -62.29
CA VAL A 124 -1.18 32.75 -60.94
C VAL A 124 -2.46 31.91 -60.85
N PRO A 125 -2.39 30.64 -60.42
CA PRO A 125 -3.55 29.76 -60.39
C PRO A 125 -4.71 30.30 -59.55
N TYR A 126 -5.92 29.99 -59.98
CA TYR A 126 -7.15 30.30 -59.26
C TYR A 126 -7.12 29.74 -57.81
N LYS A 127 -7.68 30.50 -56.86
CA LYS A 127 -7.57 30.33 -55.39
C LYS A 127 -6.15 30.41 -54.81
N HIS A 128 -5.09 30.55 -55.61
CA HIS A 128 -3.72 30.67 -55.08
C HIS A 128 -3.48 32.04 -54.40
N GLN A 129 -2.61 32.05 -53.40
CA GLN A 129 -2.24 33.24 -52.63
C GLN A 129 -0.74 33.54 -52.75
N TRP A 130 -0.38 34.82 -52.86
CA TRP A 130 1.01 35.26 -52.93
C TRP A 130 1.22 36.61 -52.23
N HIS A 131 2.46 36.89 -51.85
CA HIS A 131 2.87 38.23 -51.42
C HIS A 131 3.26 39.05 -52.65
N LEU A 132 2.56 40.15 -52.91
CA LEU A 132 2.94 41.13 -53.94
C LEU A 132 4.08 42.05 -53.44
N ARG A 133 4.09 42.31 -52.14
CA ARG A 133 5.14 42.96 -51.33
C ARG A 133 5.11 42.33 -49.93
N PRO A 134 6.13 42.48 -49.07
CA PRO A 134 6.17 41.79 -47.77
C PRO A 134 4.90 41.92 -46.93
N CYS A 135 4.29 43.12 -46.88
CA CYS A 135 3.02 43.36 -46.20
C CYS A 135 1.75 43.14 -47.04
N THR A 136 1.81 42.92 -48.35
CA THR A 136 0.61 42.90 -49.20
C THR A 136 0.36 41.49 -49.73
N VAL A 137 -0.68 40.82 -49.21
CA VAL A 137 -1.09 39.48 -49.66
C VAL A 137 -2.23 39.60 -50.67
N CYS A 138 -2.10 38.90 -51.80
CA CYS A 138 -3.08 38.84 -52.87
C CYS A 138 -3.60 37.41 -53.04
N THR A 139 -4.87 37.27 -53.41
CA THR A 139 -5.54 35.98 -53.68
C THR A 139 -6.19 36.03 -55.05
N CYS A 140 -5.97 35.03 -55.90
CA CYS A 140 -6.67 34.91 -57.17
C CYS A 140 -8.10 34.39 -56.94
N GLY A 141 -9.10 35.15 -57.42
CA GLY A 141 -10.52 34.83 -57.32
C GLY A 141 -11.14 34.57 -58.70
N ASN A 142 -12.47 34.46 -58.73
CA ASN A 142 -13.22 34.15 -59.95
C ASN A 142 -13.01 35.21 -61.05
N TYR A 143 -13.20 34.80 -62.31
CA TYR A 143 -13.09 35.65 -63.50
C TYR A 143 -11.69 36.29 -63.68
N GLY A 144 -10.62 35.54 -63.37
CA GLY A 144 -9.22 35.95 -63.56
C GLY A 144 -8.79 37.19 -62.76
N ARG A 145 -9.55 37.59 -61.73
CA ARG A 145 -9.28 38.77 -60.91
C ARG A 145 -8.78 38.40 -59.52
N TYR A 146 -7.75 39.11 -59.09
CA TYR A 146 -7.21 38.98 -57.74
C TYR A 146 -7.62 40.13 -56.82
N THR A 147 -7.66 39.84 -55.53
CA THR A 147 -7.89 40.83 -54.47
C THR A 147 -6.69 40.84 -53.53
N CYS A 148 -6.22 42.04 -53.16
CA CYS A 148 -5.09 42.24 -52.27
C CYS A 148 -5.52 42.94 -50.98
N HIS A 149 -4.87 42.60 -49.87
CA HIS A 149 -5.02 43.28 -48.58
C HIS A 149 -3.65 43.41 -47.90
N ASP A 150 -3.48 44.49 -47.13
CA ASP A 150 -2.27 44.70 -46.35
C ASP A 150 -2.39 44.06 -44.96
N LEU A 151 -1.32 43.36 -44.56
CA LEU A 151 -1.15 42.72 -43.26
C LEU A 151 -0.82 43.78 -42.20
N LEU A 152 -1.64 43.84 -41.15
CA LEU A 152 -1.37 44.66 -39.98
C LEU A 152 -0.43 43.91 -39.02
N CYS A 153 0.61 44.60 -38.56
CA CYS A 153 1.54 44.04 -37.57
C CYS A 153 0.95 44.06 -36.15
N PRO A 154 1.39 43.16 -35.25
CA PRO A 154 0.96 43.14 -33.85
C PRO A 154 1.17 44.48 -33.14
N SER A 155 0.21 44.86 -32.30
CA SER A 155 0.28 46.06 -31.45
C SER A 155 1.18 45.90 -30.22
N SER A 156 1.75 44.72 -30.00
CA SER A 156 2.64 44.39 -28.89
C SER A 156 3.63 43.29 -29.27
N TYR A 157 4.86 43.38 -28.80
CA TYR A 157 5.97 42.47 -29.09
C TYR A 157 6.55 41.84 -27.81
N GLU A 158 7.35 40.78 -27.94
CA GLU A 158 7.98 40.08 -26.79
C GLU A 158 9.24 40.79 -26.24
N CYS A 159 9.63 41.92 -26.85
CA CYS A 159 10.82 42.71 -26.57
C CYS A 159 10.49 44.22 -26.54
N ASP A 160 11.44 45.06 -26.14
CA ASP A 160 11.28 46.51 -26.22
C ASP A 160 11.24 46.99 -27.68
N VAL A 161 10.56 48.11 -27.93
CA VAL A 161 10.51 48.78 -29.24
C VAL A 161 11.92 49.17 -29.71
N SER A 162 12.85 49.45 -28.79
CA SER A 162 14.26 49.73 -29.12
C SER A 162 15.05 48.50 -29.62
N GLU A 163 14.56 47.28 -29.39
CA GLU A 163 15.23 46.03 -29.78
C GLU A 163 14.70 45.47 -31.12
N LEU A 164 13.66 46.08 -31.70
CA LEU A 164 12.97 45.57 -32.88
C LEU A 164 13.82 45.65 -34.17
N TYR A 165 14.14 44.48 -34.72
CA TYR A 165 14.86 44.35 -36.00
C TYR A 165 13.90 44.25 -37.19
N ARG A 166 14.09 45.07 -38.22
CA ARG A 166 13.28 45.07 -39.45
C ARG A 166 14.08 44.50 -40.63
N HIS A 167 13.89 43.21 -40.90
CA HIS A 167 14.34 42.56 -42.13
C HIS A 167 13.58 43.12 -43.36
N ARG A 168 14.18 43.07 -44.57
CA ARG A 168 13.55 43.63 -45.79
C ARG A 168 12.36 42.81 -46.28
N ASP A 169 12.48 41.49 -46.24
CA ASP A 169 11.52 40.57 -46.87
C ASP A 169 10.37 40.16 -45.93
N LEU A 170 10.29 40.75 -44.74
CA LEU A 170 9.25 40.52 -43.75
C LEU A 170 8.40 41.78 -43.58
N CYS A 171 7.08 41.64 -43.46
CA CYS A 171 6.21 42.78 -43.19
C CYS A 171 6.51 43.44 -41.84
N CYS A 172 6.67 42.61 -40.81
CA CYS A 172 6.73 43.04 -39.43
C CYS A 172 8.14 42.88 -38.86
N PRO A 173 8.59 43.81 -38.00
CA PRO A 173 9.83 43.63 -37.28
C PRO A 173 9.76 42.40 -36.36
N LEU A 174 10.93 41.86 -36.04
CA LEU A 174 11.12 40.71 -35.16
C LEU A 174 11.89 41.15 -33.90
N CYS A 175 11.70 40.39 -32.82
CA CYS A 175 12.51 40.52 -31.61
C CYS A 175 13.81 39.70 -31.72
N PRO A 176 14.87 40.10 -30.98
CA PRO A 176 16.04 39.27 -30.74
C PRO A 176 15.67 37.87 -30.23
N TYR A 177 16.49 36.88 -30.56
CA TYR A 177 16.34 35.54 -29.98
C TYR A 177 17.03 35.47 -28.61
N LYS A 178 16.29 34.99 -27.61
CA LYS A 178 16.77 34.75 -26.26
C LYS A 178 16.48 33.32 -25.84
N MET A 179 17.48 32.62 -25.35
CA MET A 179 17.39 31.23 -24.92
C MET A 179 17.95 31.05 -23.52
N VAL A 180 17.07 30.72 -22.58
CA VAL A 180 17.41 30.49 -21.16
C VAL A 180 17.14 29.02 -20.80
N VAL A 181 18.19 28.25 -20.57
CA VAL A 181 18.10 26.81 -20.24
C VAL A 181 17.93 26.60 -18.73
N LYS A 182 16.97 25.78 -18.32
CA LYS A 182 16.74 25.40 -16.91
C LYS A 182 17.63 24.25 -16.44
N SER A 183 17.74 23.22 -17.27
CA SER A 183 18.47 21.98 -16.98
C SER A 183 18.60 21.15 -18.26
N VAL A 184 19.77 20.59 -18.49
CA VAL A 184 19.99 19.46 -19.40
C VAL A 184 19.66 18.16 -18.67
N ARG A 185 19.23 17.11 -19.38
CA ARG A 185 19.08 15.73 -18.86
C ARG A 185 19.33 14.69 -19.94
N ILE A 186 20.17 13.70 -19.67
CA ILE A 186 20.24 12.43 -20.39
C ILE A 186 19.09 11.55 -19.88
N SER A 187 18.25 11.03 -20.77
CA SER A 187 17.01 10.33 -20.37
C SER A 187 16.99 8.82 -20.61
N HIS A 188 17.92 8.28 -21.40
CA HIS A 188 18.06 6.85 -21.65
C HIS A 188 19.44 6.51 -22.22
N ILE A 189 19.96 5.34 -21.85
CA ILE A 189 21.06 4.62 -22.52
C ILE A 189 20.57 3.17 -22.68
N PRO A 190 20.56 2.59 -23.89
CA PRO A 190 20.26 1.17 -24.08
C PRO A 190 21.40 0.28 -23.56
N GLU A 191 21.08 -0.90 -23.02
CA GLU A 191 22.09 -1.92 -22.69
C GLU A 191 22.75 -2.47 -23.97
N PHE A 192 24.08 -2.65 -23.94
CA PHE A 192 24.86 -3.16 -25.06
C PHE A 192 25.75 -4.33 -24.62
N THR A 193 25.92 -5.32 -25.51
CA THR A 193 26.93 -6.36 -25.41
C THR A 193 28.21 -5.92 -26.13
N PHE A 194 29.37 -6.26 -25.56
CA PHE A 194 30.67 -5.91 -26.11
C PHE A 194 31.15 -6.92 -27.16
N SER A 195 31.87 -6.41 -28.16
CA SER A 195 32.72 -7.20 -29.06
C SER A 195 34.16 -6.67 -29.01
N GLU A 196 35.15 -7.55 -28.99
CA GLU A 196 36.57 -7.20 -28.82
C GLU A 196 37.20 -6.55 -30.06
N SER A 197 36.82 -5.31 -30.40
CA SER A 197 37.53 -4.50 -31.41
C SER A 197 37.34 -2.97 -31.32
N SER A 198 38.36 -2.32 -30.75
CA SER A 198 38.87 -0.96 -31.08
C SER A 198 38.03 0.32 -30.86
N SER A 199 36.71 0.33 -30.74
CA SER A 199 35.95 1.56 -30.41
C SER A 199 34.55 1.29 -29.85
N HIS A 200 34.14 2.01 -28.79
CA HIS A 200 32.79 1.87 -28.22
C HIS A 200 31.94 3.11 -28.51
N THR A 201 30.89 2.95 -29.32
CA THR A 201 29.88 3.99 -29.57
C THR A 201 28.73 3.86 -28.58
N VAL A 202 28.48 4.92 -27.82
CA VAL A 202 27.37 5.03 -26.88
C VAL A 202 26.20 5.71 -27.56
N ARG A 203 25.00 5.12 -27.47
CA ARG A 203 23.74 5.76 -27.87
C ARG A 203 23.00 6.29 -26.66
N PHE A 204 22.53 7.53 -26.72
CA PHE A 204 21.75 8.13 -25.63
C PHE A 204 20.72 9.15 -26.12
N SER A 205 19.72 9.42 -25.27
CA SER A 205 18.68 10.44 -25.52
C SER A 205 18.91 11.69 -24.66
N LEU A 206 18.82 12.89 -25.24
CA LEU A 206 18.96 14.18 -24.55
C LEU A 206 17.64 14.97 -24.51
N HIS A 207 17.35 15.58 -23.36
CA HIS A 207 16.25 16.52 -23.15
C HIS A 207 16.75 17.82 -22.51
N VAL A 208 16.55 18.95 -23.21
CA VAL A 208 16.95 20.28 -22.73
C VAL A 208 15.72 21.07 -22.31
N ALA A 209 15.56 21.31 -21.01
CA ALA A 209 14.40 21.99 -20.46
C ALA A 209 14.56 23.52 -20.53
N VAL A 210 13.64 24.21 -21.21
CA VAL A 210 13.74 25.67 -21.47
C VAL A 210 12.91 26.50 -20.48
N ALA A 211 13.42 27.68 -20.11
CA ALA A 211 12.72 28.67 -19.30
C ALA A 211 11.77 29.53 -20.14
N LYS A 212 10.69 28.92 -20.63
CA LYS A 212 9.56 29.51 -21.42
C LYS A 212 9.09 30.95 -21.12
N ARG A 213 9.33 31.53 -19.94
CA ARG A 213 8.98 32.92 -19.58
C ARG A 213 10.14 33.92 -19.72
N LEU A 214 11.34 33.44 -20.02
CA LEU A 214 12.60 34.20 -20.13
C LEU A 214 13.28 34.00 -21.49
N SER A 215 12.70 33.15 -22.36
CA SER A 215 13.15 32.81 -23.71
C SER A 215 12.09 33.21 -24.72
N SER A 216 12.50 33.60 -25.94
CA SER A 216 11.59 33.95 -27.04
C SER A 216 10.67 32.78 -27.40
N ALA A 217 9.45 33.05 -27.89
CA ALA A 217 8.48 32.00 -28.20
C ALA A 217 8.91 31.04 -29.33
N THR A 218 9.94 31.38 -30.10
CA THR A 218 10.60 30.54 -31.09
C THR A 218 12.05 30.99 -31.26
N VAL A 219 12.98 30.05 -31.51
CA VAL A 219 14.38 30.32 -31.84
C VAL A 219 14.79 29.37 -32.98
N GLN A 220 15.36 29.90 -34.06
CA GLN A 220 15.76 29.15 -35.26
C GLN A 220 17.07 29.69 -35.85
N GLY A 221 17.83 28.83 -36.52
CA GLY A 221 19.09 29.16 -37.19
C GLY A 221 19.81 27.90 -37.64
N GLU A 222 20.89 28.02 -38.41
CA GLU A 222 21.55 26.88 -39.05
C GLU A 222 22.65 26.24 -38.20
N ASN A 223 23.18 26.96 -37.21
CA ASN A 223 24.32 26.51 -36.39
C ASN A 223 24.16 26.95 -34.92
N MET A 224 22.97 26.77 -34.34
CA MET A 224 22.62 27.41 -33.06
C MET A 224 23.23 26.74 -31.83
N TRP A 225 23.34 25.41 -31.85
CA TRP A 225 23.65 24.60 -30.66
C TRP A 225 24.90 23.75 -30.82
N ARG A 226 25.63 23.56 -29.73
CA ARG A 226 26.62 22.48 -29.59
C ARG A 226 26.30 21.59 -28.40
N LEU A 227 26.77 20.36 -28.47
CA LEU A 227 26.77 19.42 -27.36
C LEU A 227 28.17 18.83 -27.20
N ALA A 228 28.93 19.31 -26.22
CA ALA A 228 30.18 18.65 -25.87
C ALA A 228 29.89 17.36 -25.08
N ALA A 229 30.74 16.34 -25.23
CA ALA A 229 30.60 15.06 -24.54
C ALA A 229 31.96 14.53 -24.06
N TRP A 230 32.00 13.96 -22.85
CA TRP A 230 33.19 13.33 -22.28
C TRP A 230 32.87 12.22 -21.28
N MET A 231 33.90 11.42 -21.03
CA MET A 231 33.98 10.44 -19.97
C MET A 231 34.61 11.08 -18.72
N SER A 232 34.02 10.89 -17.53
CA SER A 232 34.56 11.39 -16.25
C SER A 232 34.56 10.34 -15.14
N GLU A 233 35.43 10.54 -14.14
CA GLU A 233 35.42 9.81 -12.86
C GLU A 233 34.38 10.37 -11.87
N ASN A 234 34.00 11.64 -12.00
CA ASN A 234 33.17 12.37 -11.04
C ASN A 234 31.72 12.51 -11.52
N GLU A 235 30.77 12.42 -10.58
CA GLU A 235 29.32 12.49 -10.82
C GLU A 235 28.84 13.85 -11.36
N ASP A 236 29.57 14.93 -11.11
CA ASP A 236 29.30 16.27 -11.66
C ASP A 236 30.07 16.57 -12.96
N GLY A 237 30.83 15.60 -13.48
CA GLY A 237 31.64 15.74 -14.68
C GLY A 237 32.91 16.57 -14.52
N SER A 238 33.23 17.02 -13.30
CA SER A 238 34.46 17.76 -13.00
C SER A 238 35.73 16.89 -13.13
N GLY A 239 36.90 17.53 -13.09
CA GLY A 239 38.19 16.85 -13.23
C GLY A 239 38.64 16.70 -14.68
N VAL A 240 39.29 15.57 -14.99
CA VAL A 240 39.83 15.29 -16.33
C VAL A 240 38.72 14.86 -17.28
N ARG A 241 38.50 15.61 -18.36
CA ARG A 241 37.57 15.23 -19.44
C ARG A 241 38.24 14.20 -20.36
N MET A 242 37.99 12.91 -20.12
CA MET A 242 38.54 11.80 -20.92
C MET A 242 37.72 11.61 -22.21
N SER A 243 38.39 11.27 -23.33
CA SER A 243 37.78 11.15 -24.67
C SER A 243 36.81 12.30 -24.98
N PHE A 244 37.27 13.53 -24.78
CA PHE A 244 36.46 14.75 -24.90
C PHE A 244 36.26 15.16 -26.36
N TYR A 245 35.00 15.28 -26.78
CA TYR A 245 34.61 15.85 -28.06
C TYR A 245 33.87 17.18 -27.80
N PRO A 246 34.33 18.33 -28.34
CA PRO A 246 33.77 19.65 -28.04
C PRO A 246 32.39 19.90 -28.67
N ASN A 247 32.04 19.14 -29.71
CA ASN A 247 30.69 19.08 -30.25
C ASN A 247 30.43 17.71 -30.89
N ILE A 248 29.33 17.04 -30.54
CA ILE A 248 28.86 15.81 -31.18
C ILE A 248 27.59 16.00 -32.02
N PHE A 249 27.04 17.22 -32.10
CA PHE A 249 25.94 17.52 -33.01
C PHE A 249 26.44 17.68 -34.45
N ASN A 250 25.80 16.94 -35.36
CA ASN A 250 25.80 17.25 -36.79
C ASN A 250 24.96 18.52 -37.08
N GLU A 251 25.01 18.98 -38.32
CA GLU A 251 24.32 20.20 -38.79
C GLU A 251 22.81 20.19 -38.47
N GLU A 252 22.10 19.07 -38.71
CA GLU A 252 20.67 18.95 -38.40
C GLU A 252 20.37 19.13 -36.90
N ASN A 253 21.20 18.55 -36.03
CA ASN A 253 21.03 18.66 -34.58
C ASN A 253 21.42 20.05 -34.05
N ALA A 254 22.41 20.70 -34.66
CA ALA A 254 22.83 22.08 -34.36
C ALA A 254 21.81 23.13 -34.85
N ALA A 255 21.13 22.88 -35.97
CA ALA A 255 20.08 23.73 -36.55
C ALA A 255 18.70 23.60 -35.86
N LYS A 256 18.54 22.64 -34.93
CA LYS A 256 17.23 22.20 -34.46
C LYS A 256 16.40 23.33 -33.81
N PRO A 257 15.21 23.69 -34.34
CA PRO A 257 14.47 24.85 -33.88
C PRO A 257 13.75 24.61 -32.54
N PHE A 258 13.76 25.63 -31.68
CA PHE A 258 12.94 25.64 -30.45
C PHE A 258 11.59 26.34 -30.71
N HIS A 259 10.50 25.75 -30.21
CA HIS A 259 9.15 26.32 -30.28
C HIS A 259 8.41 26.21 -28.93
N HIS A 260 7.99 27.34 -28.37
CA HIS A 260 7.29 27.41 -27.07
C HIS A 260 5.98 26.59 -27.07
N ARG A 261 5.20 26.66 -28.17
CA ARG A 261 3.92 25.94 -28.30
C ARG A 261 4.08 24.42 -28.31
N ASN A 262 5.18 23.88 -28.84
CA ASN A 262 5.48 22.45 -28.82
C ASN A 262 6.89 22.19 -28.23
N PRO A 263 7.03 22.24 -26.89
CA PRO A 263 8.32 22.04 -26.23
C PRO A 263 8.82 20.59 -26.31
N SER A 264 7.93 19.63 -26.61
CA SER A 264 8.24 18.20 -26.69
C SER A 264 9.23 17.88 -27.81
N ASN A 265 9.31 18.73 -28.83
CA ASN A 265 10.24 18.58 -29.96
C ASN A 265 11.69 18.96 -29.62
N PHE A 266 11.96 19.66 -28.51
CA PHE A 266 13.32 20.06 -28.12
C PHE A 266 14.04 18.95 -27.36
N LYS A 267 14.18 17.82 -28.07
CA LYS A 267 14.79 16.57 -27.61
C LYS A 267 15.57 15.94 -28.76
N TRP A 268 16.56 15.14 -28.40
CA TRP A 268 17.33 14.31 -29.32
C TRP A 268 17.17 12.86 -28.86
N PRO A 269 16.43 12.01 -29.59
CA PRO A 269 16.12 10.66 -29.11
C PRO A 269 17.31 9.71 -29.25
N GLU A 270 18.14 9.91 -30.27
CA GLU A 270 19.28 9.06 -30.60
C GLU A 270 20.46 9.97 -30.98
N LEU A 271 21.41 10.08 -30.06
CA LEU A 271 22.72 10.70 -30.26
C LEU A 271 23.79 9.63 -30.12
N GLU A 272 24.81 9.69 -30.97
CA GLU A 272 25.96 8.79 -30.93
C GLU A 272 27.21 9.49 -30.39
N TYR A 273 27.95 8.80 -29.53
CA TYR A 273 29.21 9.27 -28.94
C TYR A 273 30.23 8.14 -28.95
N SER A 274 31.21 8.20 -29.85
CA SER A 274 32.28 7.20 -29.98
C SER A 274 33.44 7.51 -29.04
N THR A 275 33.82 6.54 -28.22
CA THR A 275 34.94 6.65 -27.27
C THR A 275 36.19 5.95 -27.79
N GLU A 276 37.34 6.57 -27.54
CA GLU A 276 38.66 5.96 -27.70
C GLU A 276 38.91 4.91 -26.59
N PRO A 277 39.76 3.90 -26.81
CA PRO A 277 40.12 2.92 -25.79
C PRO A 277 40.83 3.56 -24.57
N LEU A 278 40.09 3.80 -23.49
CA LEU A 278 40.61 4.43 -22.28
C LEU A 278 41.63 3.54 -21.56
N GLN A 279 42.91 3.87 -21.69
CA GLN A 279 43.93 3.46 -20.72
C GLN A 279 43.76 4.33 -19.46
N THR A 280 43.87 3.70 -18.28
CA THR A 280 43.49 4.24 -16.95
C THR A 280 43.88 5.70 -16.70
N PRO A 281 43.06 6.52 -16.02
CA PRO A 281 42.04 6.15 -15.03
C PRO A 281 40.67 5.74 -15.60
N CYS A 282 39.75 5.34 -14.73
CA CYS A 282 38.56 4.59 -15.11
C CYS A 282 37.29 5.44 -15.07
N ALA A 283 36.75 5.76 -16.25
CA ALA A 283 35.53 6.53 -16.40
C ALA A 283 34.29 5.81 -15.85
N ARG A 284 33.47 6.55 -15.10
CA ARG A 284 32.24 6.09 -14.44
C ARG A 284 30.99 6.84 -14.89
N TYR A 285 31.15 7.99 -15.52
CA TYR A 285 30.05 8.86 -15.93
C TYR A 285 30.23 9.31 -17.37
N LEU A 286 29.16 9.21 -18.17
CA LEU A 286 29.01 9.92 -19.43
C LEU A 286 28.45 11.30 -19.10
N CYS A 287 29.19 12.34 -19.44
CA CYS A 287 28.84 13.73 -19.20
C CYS A 287 28.69 14.49 -20.51
N VAL A 288 27.69 15.38 -20.54
CA VAL A 288 27.43 16.25 -21.71
C VAL A 288 27.19 17.69 -21.28
N GLU A 289 27.60 18.65 -22.11
CA GLU A 289 27.42 20.08 -21.90
C GLU A 289 26.72 20.71 -23.11
N PHE A 290 25.49 21.19 -22.94
CA PHE A 290 24.71 21.85 -24.00
C PHE A 290 24.91 23.37 -23.94
N ASP A 291 25.44 23.93 -25.00
CA ASP A 291 25.79 25.36 -25.10
C ASP A 291 25.38 25.93 -26.46
N GLN A 292 25.45 27.25 -26.61
CA GLN A 292 25.46 27.83 -27.96
C GLN A 292 26.74 27.44 -28.71
N GLN A 293 26.69 27.43 -30.03
CA GLN A 293 27.91 27.35 -30.83
C GLN A 293 28.76 28.62 -30.65
N ASP A 294 30.05 28.55 -31.04
CA ASP A 294 30.95 29.71 -31.06
C ASP A 294 30.50 30.77 -32.08
N ASP A 295 30.18 30.35 -33.31
CA ASP A 295 29.57 31.20 -34.37
C ASP A 295 28.12 30.74 -34.69
N PRO A 296 27.12 31.14 -33.88
CA PRO A 296 25.73 30.85 -34.17
C PRO A 296 25.21 31.71 -35.33
N SER A 297 24.40 31.13 -36.20
CA SER A 297 23.75 31.82 -37.34
C SER A 297 22.22 31.84 -37.17
N PRO A 298 21.65 32.86 -36.50
CA PRO A 298 20.22 33.02 -36.29
C PRO A 298 19.47 33.37 -37.58
N ARG A 299 18.28 32.80 -37.77
CA ARG A 299 17.44 33.10 -38.93
C ARG A 299 17.12 34.60 -39.01
N TYR A 300 17.30 35.20 -40.19
CA TYR A 300 17.17 36.65 -40.46
C TYR A 300 18.24 37.54 -39.80
N ASP A 301 19.40 36.99 -39.45
CA ASP A 301 20.54 37.73 -38.84
C ASP A 301 20.20 38.43 -37.51
N LEU A 302 19.22 37.87 -36.78
CA LEU A 302 18.77 38.39 -35.49
C LEU A 302 19.87 38.27 -34.44
N SER A 303 20.08 39.31 -33.64
CA SER A 303 20.91 39.22 -32.44
C SER A 303 20.39 38.13 -31.50
N PHE A 304 21.29 37.24 -31.07
CA PHE A 304 20.98 36.07 -30.24
C PHE A 304 21.67 36.14 -28.87
N THR A 305 20.99 35.66 -27.84
CA THR A 305 21.52 35.56 -26.47
C THR A 305 21.20 34.20 -25.86
N PHE A 306 22.24 33.49 -25.41
CA PHE A 306 22.14 32.23 -24.68
C PHE A 306 22.60 32.39 -23.23
N GLN A 307 21.89 31.78 -22.29
CA GLN A 307 22.33 31.71 -20.89
C GLN A 307 21.74 30.51 -20.15
N ALA A 308 22.49 30.01 -19.15
CA ALA A 308 21.90 29.19 -18.10
C ALA A 308 20.92 30.03 -17.25
N ARG A 309 19.84 29.41 -16.78
CA ARG A 309 18.93 30.04 -15.81
C ARG A 309 19.71 30.41 -14.55
N ASP A 310 19.48 31.62 -14.05
CA ASP A 310 20.15 32.23 -12.89
C ASP A 310 21.70 32.25 -13.04
N ASN A 311 22.20 32.20 -14.29
CA ASN A 311 23.61 32.14 -14.70
C ASN A 311 24.43 30.96 -14.16
N GLU A 312 23.78 29.95 -13.55
CA GLU A 312 24.45 28.74 -13.08
C GLU A 312 24.84 27.80 -14.24
N ARG A 313 26.04 27.96 -14.82
CA ARG A 313 26.54 27.11 -15.92
C ARG A 313 26.44 25.60 -15.66
N ARG A 314 26.56 25.14 -14.40
CA ARG A 314 26.37 23.72 -14.02
C ARG A 314 25.03 23.11 -14.48
N ARG A 315 24.01 23.93 -14.77
CA ARG A 315 22.69 23.47 -15.27
C ARG A 315 22.69 23.16 -16.77
N LEU A 316 23.78 23.48 -17.46
CA LEU A 316 24.05 23.11 -18.85
C LEU A 316 24.78 21.76 -18.95
N VAL A 317 25.32 21.26 -17.84
CA VAL A 317 25.95 19.95 -17.74
C VAL A 317 24.93 18.95 -17.18
N ASP A 318 24.94 17.73 -17.70
CA ASP A 318 24.32 16.57 -17.06
C ASP A 318 25.23 15.35 -17.22
N CYS A 319 25.22 14.48 -16.22
CA CYS A 319 26.09 13.31 -16.15
C CYS A 319 25.28 12.09 -15.71
N ILE A 320 25.45 10.97 -16.42
CA ILE A 320 24.78 9.71 -16.13
C ILE A 320 25.80 8.60 -15.88
N SER A 321 25.52 7.71 -14.93
CA SER A 321 26.37 6.55 -14.64
C SER A 321 26.57 5.70 -15.88
N TYR A 322 27.82 5.56 -16.33
CA TYR A 322 28.24 4.78 -17.49
C TYR A 322 29.35 3.81 -17.06
N SER A 323 28.95 2.58 -16.73
CA SER A 323 29.81 1.60 -16.04
C SER A 323 30.64 0.73 -17.00
N ASN A 324 31.45 1.36 -17.85
CA ASN A 324 32.47 0.65 -18.66
C ASN A 324 33.76 0.35 -17.89
N CYS A 325 33.82 0.65 -16.60
CA CYS A 325 34.80 0.10 -15.69
C CYS A 325 34.58 -1.41 -15.49
N TYR A 326 35.11 -2.21 -16.41
CA TYR A 326 35.34 -3.64 -16.21
C TYR A 326 36.15 -3.87 -14.93
N ASP A 327 35.47 -4.33 -13.88
CA ASP A 327 36.01 -4.97 -12.67
C ASP A 327 37.40 -4.50 -12.21
N LEU A 328 37.47 -3.27 -11.69
CA LEU A 328 38.63 -2.76 -10.93
C LEU A 328 38.33 -2.60 -9.43
N THR A 329 37.08 -2.78 -9.00
CA THR A 329 36.73 -2.90 -7.57
C THR A 329 37.09 -4.30 -7.07
N PRO A 330 37.70 -4.45 -5.88
CA PRO A 330 37.88 -5.77 -5.26
C PRO A 330 36.55 -6.54 -5.18
N LYS A 331 36.53 -7.79 -5.63
CA LYS A 331 35.34 -8.68 -5.53
C LYS A 331 35.71 -10.03 -4.92
N MET A 332 34.90 -10.49 -3.98
CA MET A 332 35.04 -11.82 -3.36
C MET A 332 34.31 -12.87 -4.19
N HIS A 333 34.91 -14.03 -4.40
CA HIS A 333 34.18 -15.18 -4.95
C HIS A 333 33.15 -15.72 -3.94
N ASN A 334 32.07 -16.35 -4.45
CA ASN A 334 30.88 -16.76 -3.69
C ASN A 334 31.15 -17.59 -2.41
N GLY A 335 32.27 -18.31 -2.33
CA GLY A 335 32.67 -19.05 -1.12
C GLY A 335 33.13 -18.19 0.07
N LEU A 336 33.32 -16.88 -0.13
CA LEU A 336 33.80 -15.92 0.87
C LEU A 336 32.78 -14.80 1.17
N THR A 337 31.71 -14.70 0.38
CA THR A 337 30.54 -13.85 0.67
C THR A 337 29.55 -14.53 1.61
N ILE A 338 29.69 -15.84 1.84
CA ILE A 338 28.85 -16.64 2.75
C ILE A 338 29.64 -16.96 4.02
N LYS A 339 28.99 -16.80 5.18
CA LYS A 339 29.55 -17.13 6.50
C LYS A 339 29.82 -18.63 6.57
N ARG A 340 31.07 -19.03 6.81
CA ARG A 340 31.51 -20.44 6.79
C ARG A 340 31.87 -20.90 8.20
N ILE A 341 31.49 -22.13 8.54
CA ILE A 341 31.88 -22.76 9.80
C ILE A 341 32.83 -23.91 9.47
N LEU A 342 33.87 -24.03 10.28
CA LEU A 342 35.01 -24.91 10.09
C LEU A 342 35.26 -25.64 11.41
N GLU A 343 34.78 -26.88 11.54
CA GLU A 343 35.03 -27.70 12.73
C GLU A 343 36.34 -28.47 12.59
N ARG A 344 37.20 -28.40 13.62
CA ARG A 344 38.50 -29.09 13.69
C ARG A 344 38.82 -29.53 15.11
N LYS A 345 39.62 -30.59 15.24
CA LYS A 345 40.16 -31.06 16.52
C LYS A 345 41.49 -30.36 16.83
N LEU A 346 41.88 -30.38 18.10
CA LEU A 346 43.24 -30.02 18.49
C LEU A 346 44.24 -30.95 17.81
N GLY A 347 45.31 -30.40 17.24
CA GLY A 347 46.28 -31.14 16.44
C GLY A 347 45.92 -31.32 14.95
N ASP A 348 44.71 -30.96 14.51
CA ASP A 348 44.40 -30.90 13.07
C ASP A 348 45.13 -29.73 12.39
N ALA A 349 45.21 -29.76 11.06
CA ALA A 349 45.64 -28.64 10.24
C ALA A 349 44.48 -28.02 9.45
N ILE A 350 44.56 -26.72 9.13
CA ILE A 350 43.60 -26.01 8.28
C ILE A 350 44.28 -24.97 7.39
N ILE A 351 43.71 -24.75 6.21
CA ILE A 351 44.11 -23.70 5.26
C ILE A 351 42.91 -22.76 5.06
N PHE A 352 43.16 -21.46 5.16
CA PHE A 352 42.25 -20.39 4.79
C PHE A 352 42.72 -19.79 3.46
N GLU A 353 41.83 -19.75 2.47
CA GLU A 353 42.13 -19.26 1.11
C GLU A 353 41.23 -18.07 0.77
N CYS A 354 41.85 -16.94 0.40
CA CYS A 354 41.14 -15.73 0.02
C CYS A 354 41.22 -15.50 -1.48
N ASN A 355 40.23 -16.02 -2.20
CA ASN A 355 40.05 -15.78 -3.63
C ASN A 355 39.27 -14.48 -3.85
N VAL A 356 40.02 -13.41 -4.18
CA VAL A 356 39.51 -12.06 -4.46
C VAL A 356 40.14 -11.56 -5.75
N THR A 357 39.32 -11.10 -6.69
CA THR A 357 39.79 -10.40 -7.89
C THR A 357 40.05 -8.93 -7.58
N ASN A 358 40.99 -8.32 -8.31
CA ASN A 358 41.20 -6.86 -8.39
C ASN A 358 41.60 -6.17 -7.07
N ALA A 359 42.31 -6.88 -6.19
CA ALA A 359 42.94 -6.33 -5.00
C ALA A 359 44.46 -6.19 -5.17
N HIS A 360 45.03 -5.06 -4.74
CA HIS A 360 46.49 -4.87 -4.67
C HIS A 360 47.09 -5.45 -3.39
N THR A 361 46.30 -5.54 -2.32
CA THR A 361 46.71 -6.10 -1.02
C THR A 361 45.59 -6.95 -0.44
N ILE A 362 45.95 -8.13 0.06
CA ILE A 362 45.05 -9.07 0.75
C ILE A 362 45.69 -9.42 2.09
N TRP A 363 44.89 -9.57 3.15
CA TRP A 363 45.37 -10.00 4.47
C TRP A 363 44.28 -10.69 5.27
N TRP A 364 44.69 -11.48 6.25
CA TRP A 364 43.77 -12.15 7.18
C TRP A 364 43.78 -11.46 8.54
N LYS A 365 42.60 -11.37 9.16
CA LYS A 365 42.44 -11.07 10.57
C LYS A 365 41.78 -12.24 11.29
N HIS A 366 42.22 -12.51 12.50
CA HIS A 366 41.50 -13.32 13.48
C HIS A 366 40.82 -12.37 14.48
N SER A 367 39.61 -12.74 14.91
CA SER A 367 38.87 -12.07 15.97
C SER A 367 38.39 -13.09 16.98
N SER A 368 38.68 -12.84 18.25
CA SER A 368 38.11 -13.51 19.42
C SER A 368 37.28 -12.51 20.23
N TRP A 369 36.62 -12.96 21.30
CA TRP A 369 35.90 -12.09 22.24
C TRP A 369 36.78 -10.98 22.84
N ALA A 370 38.10 -11.19 22.88
CA ALA A 370 39.06 -10.29 23.53
C ALA A 370 39.72 -9.32 22.53
N GLU A 371 40.15 -9.85 21.39
CA GLU A 371 41.20 -9.25 20.57
C GLU A 371 40.94 -9.43 19.07
N THR A 372 41.60 -8.63 18.23
CA THR A 372 41.49 -8.73 16.77
C THR A 372 42.79 -8.35 16.08
N GLU A 373 43.59 -9.37 15.78
CA GLU A 373 44.94 -9.26 15.23
C GLU A 373 45.01 -9.60 13.72
N ARG A 374 46.21 -9.49 13.13
CA ARG A 374 46.47 -9.73 11.70
C ARG A 374 47.39 -10.95 11.53
N VAL A 375 46.78 -12.12 11.38
CA VAL A 375 47.47 -13.42 11.33
C VAL A 375 48.21 -13.72 10.03
N SER A 376 47.87 -13.06 8.91
CA SER A 376 48.59 -13.21 7.64
C SER A 376 48.49 -11.96 6.76
N SER A 377 49.47 -11.79 5.87
CA SER A 377 49.51 -10.76 4.81
C SER A 377 49.53 -11.37 3.40
N SER A 378 49.14 -12.64 3.28
CA SER A 378 48.99 -13.37 2.02
C SER A 378 47.50 -13.62 1.74
N SER A 379 47.16 -13.95 0.49
CA SER A 379 45.83 -14.49 0.14
C SER A 379 45.56 -15.83 0.82
N THR A 380 46.59 -16.64 1.05
CA THR A 380 46.52 -17.91 1.79
C THR A 380 47.11 -17.80 3.19
N PHE A 381 46.54 -18.55 4.12
CA PHE A 381 47.01 -18.69 5.50
C PHE A 381 46.80 -20.14 5.94
N ARG A 382 47.72 -20.69 6.75
CA ARG A 382 47.68 -22.09 7.19
C ARG A 382 48.06 -22.19 8.66
N ILE A 383 47.34 -23.02 9.38
CA ILE A 383 47.65 -23.48 10.73
C ILE A 383 47.97 -24.97 10.61
N ASP A 384 49.18 -25.38 10.96
CA ASP A 384 49.65 -26.77 10.84
C ASP A 384 49.32 -27.65 12.06
N ASN A 385 49.04 -27.03 13.21
CA ASN A 385 48.74 -27.68 14.47
C ASN A 385 47.76 -26.79 15.25
N ILE A 386 46.46 -27.06 15.15
CA ILE A 386 45.42 -26.23 15.76
C ILE A 386 45.48 -26.35 17.29
N THR A 387 45.58 -25.19 17.93
CA THR A 387 45.63 -24.97 19.38
C THR A 387 44.33 -24.38 19.90
N LEU A 388 44.26 -24.17 21.21
CA LEU A 388 43.13 -23.55 21.90
C LEU A 388 42.88 -22.10 21.45
N ALA A 389 43.94 -21.36 21.13
CA ALA A 389 43.88 -19.93 20.80
C ALA A 389 43.34 -19.67 19.38
N ASP A 390 43.43 -20.66 18.48
CA ASP A 390 42.99 -20.53 17.10
C ASP A 390 41.46 -20.48 16.95
N GLN A 391 40.70 -20.86 17.97
CA GLN A 391 39.23 -20.76 17.96
C GLN A 391 38.79 -19.29 17.87
N GLY A 392 37.93 -18.97 16.90
CA GLY A 392 37.47 -17.61 16.65
C GLY A 392 37.01 -17.40 15.22
N CYS A 393 36.81 -16.14 14.84
CA CYS A 393 36.29 -15.75 13.55
C CYS A 393 37.38 -15.14 12.66
N TYR A 394 37.65 -15.77 11.52
CA TYR A 394 38.65 -15.34 10.55
C TYR A 394 37.98 -14.53 9.43
N TYR A 395 38.50 -13.34 9.18
CA TYR A 395 38.04 -12.45 8.11
C TYR A 395 39.18 -12.21 7.13
N CYS A 396 38.96 -12.51 5.85
CA CYS A 396 39.81 -11.97 4.81
C CYS A 396 39.45 -10.50 4.58
N HIS A 397 40.46 -9.68 4.40
CA HIS A 397 40.36 -8.28 4.00
C HIS A 397 41.14 -8.08 2.71
N ALA A 398 40.60 -7.25 1.82
CA ALA A 398 41.26 -6.91 0.57
C ALA A 398 41.08 -5.43 0.23
N LYS A 399 42.08 -4.83 -0.44
CA LYS A 399 42.07 -3.42 -0.84
C LYS A 399 42.59 -3.26 -2.26
N GLY A 400 41.90 -2.47 -3.09
CA GLY A 400 42.23 -2.19 -4.49
C GLY A 400 41.50 -0.94 -4.96
N HIS A 401 42.13 -0.13 -5.83
CA HIS A 401 41.58 1.12 -6.40
C HIS A 401 40.78 1.99 -5.38
N GLY A 402 41.39 2.27 -4.23
CA GLY A 402 40.82 3.08 -3.15
C GLY A 402 39.83 2.37 -2.23
N GLN A 403 39.13 1.32 -2.71
CA GLN A 403 38.14 0.57 -1.93
C GLN A 403 38.77 -0.51 -1.06
N HIS A 404 38.11 -0.82 0.06
CA HIS A 404 38.43 -1.90 0.99
C HIS A 404 37.19 -2.76 1.22
N ILE A 405 37.35 -4.09 1.16
CA ILE A 405 36.31 -5.08 1.39
C ILE A 405 36.73 -6.08 2.49
N ARG A 406 35.74 -6.72 3.10
CA ARG A 406 35.88 -7.76 4.12
C ARG A 406 35.03 -8.97 3.71
N SER A 407 35.52 -10.18 3.94
CA SER A 407 34.73 -11.40 3.72
C SER A 407 33.62 -11.52 4.76
N ALA A 408 32.67 -12.42 4.51
CA ALA A 408 31.92 -13.00 5.62
C ALA A 408 32.89 -13.72 6.58
N GLY A 409 32.49 -13.86 7.85
CA GLY A 409 33.30 -14.54 8.85
C GLY A 409 33.45 -16.03 8.56
N GLN A 410 34.67 -16.55 8.70
CA GLN A 410 34.94 -17.98 8.73
C GLN A 410 35.24 -18.39 10.18
N ILE A 411 34.27 -19.01 10.84
CA ILE A 411 34.39 -19.39 12.26
C ILE A 411 35.09 -20.75 12.34
N LEU A 412 36.25 -20.79 12.97
CA LEU A 412 36.91 -22.02 13.40
C LEU A 412 36.35 -22.41 14.78
N ILE A 413 35.72 -23.58 14.86
CA ILE A 413 35.13 -24.13 16.09
C ILE A 413 35.88 -25.42 16.45
N ILE A 414 36.23 -25.56 17.73
CA ILE A 414 36.90 -26.75 18.25
C ILE A 414 35.90 -27.53 19.13
N PRO A 415 35.36 -28.68 18.67
CA PRO A 415 34.28 -29.36 19.38
C PRO A 415 34.63 -29.75 20.81
N GLY A 416 33.68 -29.56 21.73
CA GLY A 416 33.84 -29.83 23.16
C GLY A 416 34.46 -28.68 23.97
N MET A 417 34.80 -27.54 23.36
CA MET A 417 35.38 -26.39 24.05
C MET A 417 34.34 -25.37 24.51
N LEU A 418 34.56 -24.79 25.70
CA LEU A 418 33.76 -23.69 26.25
C LEU A 418 34.60 -22.41 26.30
N GLN A 419 34.19 -21.40 25.53
CA GLN A 419 34.72 -20.04 25.58
C GLN A 419 33.64 -19.13 26.16
N PHE A 420 34.02 -18.26 27.10
CA PHE A 420 33.14 -17.26 27.67
C PHE A 420 33.87 -15.98 28.05
N LEU A 421 33.17 -14.85 27.95
CA LEU A 421 33.65 -13.56 28.45
C LEU A 421 33.22 -13.39 29.90
N LEU A 422 34.15 -12.97 30.76
CA LEU A 422 33.93 -12.79 32.18
C LEU A 422 34.33 -11.38 32.62
N THR A 423 33.37 -10.47 32.66
CA THR A 423 33.62 -9.08 33.04
C THR A 423 33.77 -8.98 34.57
N ILE A 424 34.96 -8.55 35.02
CA ILE A 424 35.34 -8.45 36.43
C ILE A 424 35.29 -6.98 36.85
N LYS A 425 34.16 -6.53 37.40
CA LYS A 425 34.00 -5.16 37.92
C LYS A 425 34.45 -5.12 39.38
N ALA A 426 35.73 -4.76 39.56
CA ALA A 426 36.35 -4.57 40.87
C ALA A 426 36.18 -3.12 41.37
N THR A 427 35.38 -2.94 42.41
CA THR A 427 35.23 -1.67 43.14
C THR A 427 36.35 -1.53 44.15
N ILE A 428 37.38 -0.76 43.80
CA ILE A 428 38.57 -0.55 44.62
C ILE A 428 38.36 0.67 45.53
N PHE A 429 38.41 0.47 46.85
CA PHE A 429 38.46 1.57 47.81
C PHE A 429 39.84 2.26 47.76
N ASN A 430 39.94 3.26 46.87
CA ASN A 430 41.08 4.16 46.66
C ASN A 430 42.36 3.43 46.17
N PRO A 431 42.50 3.17 44.85
CA PRO A 431 43.67 2.47 44.30
C PRO A 431 44.96 3.29 44.49
N SER A 432 45.87 2.78 45.31
CA SER A 432 47.14 3.42 45.65
C SER A 432 48.14 3.49 44.48
N SER A 433 48.10 2.54 43.55
CA SER A 433 49.00 2.50 42.40
C SER A 433 48.47 1.62 41.24
N LEU A 434 49.08 1.78 40.06
CA LEU A 434 48.99 0.81 38.95
C LEU A 434 49.64 -0.55 39.30
N GLN A 435 50.52 -0.57 40.30
CA GLN A 435 51.31 -1.74 40.67
C GLN A 435 50.49 -2.74 41.49
N ASP A 436 49.57 -2.25 42.34
CA ASP A 436 48.60 -3.06 43.07
C ASP A 436 47.68 -3.85 42.11
N MET A 437 47.25 -3.22 41.01
CA MET A 437 46.44 -3.86 39.97
C MET A 437 47.18 -5.01 39.26
N ALA A 438 48.48 -4.83 38.98
CA ALA A 438 49.30 -5.88 38.38
C ALA A 438 49.48 -7.09 39.31
N ILE A 439 49.54 -6.87 40.63
CA ILE A 439 49.61 -7.95 41.63
C ILE A 439 48.31 -8.75 41.66
N TYR A 440 47.15 -8.08 41.67
CA TYR A 440 45.84 -8.74 41.59
C TYR A 440 45.69 -9.54 40.30
N GLN A 441 46.04 -8.96 39.15
CA GLN A 441 46.04 -9.63 37.85
C GLN A 441 46.87 -10.92 37.88
N MET A 442 48.10 -10.87 38.39
CA MET A 442 48.98 -12.04 38.49
C MET A 442 48.42 -13.13 39.41
N HIS A 443 47.88 -12.78 40.58
CA HIS A 443 47.28 -13.78 41.48
C HIS A 443 46.02 -14.42 40.91
N ILE A 444 45.16 -13.63 40.25
CA ILE A 444 43.95 -14.12 39.59
C ILE A 444 44.33 -15.07 38.44
N THR A 445 45.33 -14.73 37.62
CA THR A 445 45.82 -15.63 36.55
C THR A 445 46.30 -16.96 37.10
N ASN A 446 47.25 -16.96 38.04
CA ASN A 446 47.83 -18.20 38.57
C ASN A 446 46.76 -19.12 39.17
N LYS A 447 45.81 -18.56 39.93
CA LYS A 447 44.72 -19.33 40.58
C LYS A 447 43.68 -19.88 39.60
N LEU A 448 43.48 -19.22 38.47
CA LEU A 448 42.62 -19.70 37.39
C LEU A 448 43.32 -20.79 36.56
N GLU A 449 44.61 -20.65 36.29
CA GLU A 449 45.41 -21.68 35.62
C GLU A 449 45.54 -22.96 36.46
N GLU A 450 45.73 -22.85 37.78
CA GLU A 450 45.64 -23.98 38.75
C GLU A 450 44.32 -24.76 38.64
N ALA A 451 43.24 -24.12 38.17
CA ALA A 451 41.90 -24.69 38.04
C ALA A 451 41.53 -25.08 36.59
N ASN A 452 42.51 -25.20 35.68
CA ASN A 452 42.33 -25.45 34.24
C ASN A 452 41.53 -24.35 33.50
N VAL A 453 41.61 -23.09 33.98
CA VAL A 453 41.01 -21.93 33.34
C VAL A 453 42.13 -21.07 32.72
N LEU A 454 42.36 -21.27 31.43
CA LEU A 454 43.41 -20.56 30.68
C LEU A 454 42.99 -19.09 30.48
N VAL A 455 43.81 -18.16 30.96
CA VAL A 455 43.58 -16.72 30.79
C VAL A 455 44.03 -16.28 29.39
N VAL A 456 43.20 -15.51 28.69
CA VAL A 456 43.52 -14.99 27.35
C VAL A 456 44.13 -13.60 27.47
N SER A 457 43.40 -12.68 28.09
CA SER A 457 43.88 -11.37 28.45
C SER A 457 43.10 -10.78 29.62
N LEU A 458 43.83 -10.03 30.44
CA LEU A 458 43.36 -9.26 31.59
C LEU A 458 43.85 -7.83 31.36
N ASN A 459 42.94 -6.92 31.01
CA ASN A 459 43.29 -5.53 30.73
C ASN A 459 43.07 -4.68 31.98
N ALA A 460 44.17 -4.30 32.64
CA ALA A 460 44.16 -3.44 33.81
C ALA A 460 43.68 -2.01 33.45
N SER A 461 42.41 -1.74 33.73
CA SER A 461 41.75 -0.44 33.58
C SER A 461 40.86 -0.16 34.78
N THR A 462 40.24 1.03 34.87
CA THR A 462 39.24 1.33 35.91
C THR A 462 37.99 0.45 35.82
N GLU A 463 37.76 -0.21 34.68
CA GLU A 463 36.94 -1.42 34.59
C GLU A 463 37.79 -2.57 34.00
N THR A 464 38.02 -3.63 34.76
CA THR A 464 38.81 -4.79 34.35
C THR A 464 38.00 -5.81 33.55
N ASN A 465 37.87 -5.57 32.25
CA ASN A 465 37.33 -6.57 31.33
C ASN A 465 38.36 -7.69 31.10
N ALA A 466 37.92 -8.95 31.16
CA ALA A 466 38.79 -10.10 31.21
C ALA A 466 38.23 -11.28 30.38
N SER A 467 39.10 -11.96 29.65
CA SER A 467 38.74 -13.05 28.75
C SER A 467 39.41 -14.36 29.16
N PHE A 468 38.64 -15.45 29.18
CA PHE A 468 39.07 -16.76 29.67
C PHE A 468 38.59 -17.90 28.76
N TYR A 469 39.40 -18.95 28.65
CA TYR A 469 39.01 -20.25 28.12
C TYR A 469 38.86 -21.23 29.29
N TYR A 470 37.76 -21.98 29.36
CA TYR A 470 37.56 -22.98 30.40
C TYR A 470 37.77 -24.39 29.83
N LEU A 471 38.86 -25.03 30.26
CA LEU A 471 39.29 -26.31 29.71
C LEU A 471 38.73 -27.47 30.54
N ASN A 472 37.59 -28.01 30.12
CA ASN A 472 37.02 -29.19 30.76
C ASN A 472 36.33 -30.11 29.74
N THR A 473 36.97 -31.24 29.47
CA THR A 473 36.58 -32.23 28.46
C THR A 473 35.46 -33.18 28.90
N GLU A 474 34.95 -33.09 30.13
CA GLU A 474 34.01 -34.06 30.71
C GLU A 474 32.62 -33.49 31.10
N LEU A 475 32.40 -32.18 30.93
CA LEU A 475 31.13 -31.57 31.33
C LEU A 475 29.97 -31.91 30.38
N LYS A 476 29.05 -32.76 30.86
CA LYS A 476 27.72 -32.94 30.26
C LYS A 476 26.98 -31.60 30.23
N LEU A 477 26.52 -31.22 29.05
CA LEU A 477 26.52 -29.82 28.59
C LEU A 477 25.50 -28.86 29.24
N GLY A 478 24.44 -29.35 29.89
CA GLY A 478 23.41 -28.53 30.53
C GLY A 478 23.68 -28.17 32.00
N GLN A 479 23.60 -29.17 32.88
CA GLN A 479 23.37 -28.99 34.34
C GLN A 479 24.45 -28.29 35.18
N LYS A 480 25.51 -27.70 34.59
CA LYS A 480 26.63 -27.12 35.37
C LYS A 480 27.10 -25.72 35.00
N ILE A 481 26.43 -24.97 34.11
CA ILE A 481 26.84 -23.57 33.83
C ILE A 481 26.76 -22.69 35.09
N ASN A 482 25.69 -22.82 35.87
CA ASN A 482 25.59 -22.16 37.19
C ASN A 482 26.65 -22.62 38.21
N ASN A 483 27.24 -23.82 38.02
CA ASN A 483 28.38 -24.26 38.82
C ASN A 483 29.70 -23.70 38.27
N ILE A 484 29.88 -23.56 36.96
CA ILE A 484 31.07 -22.90 36.37
C ILE A 484 31.17 -21.47 36.91
N THR A 485 30.09 -20.68 36.82
CA THR A 485 30.07 -19.29 37.31
C THR A 485 30.39 -19.21 38.80
N ARG A 486 29.79 -20.07 39.64
CA ARG A 486 30.08 -20.11 41.09
C ARG A 486 31.49 -20.59 41.41
N ASN A 487 32.04 -21.54 40.66
CA ASN A 487 33.41 -22.03 40.85
C ASN A 487 34.42 -20.93 40.48
N VAL A 488 34.27 -20.31 39.30
CA VAL A 488 35.15 -19.21 38.85
C VAL A 488 35.06 -18.02 39.80
N GLN A 489 33.86 -17.66 40.28
CA GLN A 489 33.71 -16.64 41.32
C GLN A 489 34.49 -17.00 42.60
N SER A 490 34.33 -18.23 43.11
CA SER A 490 35.05 -18.68 44.31
C SER A 490 36.57 -18.60 44.15
N ILE A 491 37.10 -18.93 42.97
CA ILE A 491 38.55 -18.89 42.68
C ILE A 491 39.06 -17.44 42.64
N VAL A 492 38.34 -16.53 41.99
CA VAL A 492 38.71 -15.10 41.94
C VAL A 492 38.59 -14.45 43.32
N GLU A 493 37.57 -14.83 44.11
CA GLU A 493 37.44 -14.41 45.50
C GLU A 493 38.58 -14.94 46.41
N GLU A 494 39.08 -16.16 46.18
CA GLU A 494 40.25 -16.69 46.90
C GLU A 494 41.55 -15.96 46.48
N ALA A 495 41.74 -15.75 45.17
CA ALA A 495 42.90 -15.06 44.61
C ALA A 495 43.02 -13.61 45.10
N THR A 496 41.89 -12.90 45.21
CA THR A 496 41.85 -11.51 45.70
C THR A 496 42.00 -11.39 47.22
N LYS A 497 41.57 -12.40 48.00
CA LYS A 497 41.78 -12.45 49.46
C LYS A 497 43.19 -12.91 49.85
N SER A 498 43.93 -13.54 48.95
CA SER A 498 45.30 -14.03 49.17
C SER A 498 46.42 -13.13 48.62
N ALA A 499 46.08 -12.10 47.82
CA ALA A 499 47.05 -11.15 47.29
C ALA A 499 47.68 -10.25 48.41
N PRO A 500 48.99 -9.96 48.35
CA PRO A 500 49.72 -9.23 49.40
C PRO A 500 49.53 -7.70 49.31
N VAL A 501 48.28 -7.23 49.37
CA VAL A 501 47.87 -5.81 49.24
C VAL A 501 46.96 -5.43 50.41
N SER A 502 46.98 -4.17 50.84
CA SER A 502 46.38 -3.73 52.12
C SER A 502 44.84 -3.64 52.14
N ASN A 503 44.18 -3.48 51.00
CA ASN A 503 42.73 -3.34 50.87
C ASN A 503 42.18 -4.37 49.86
N SER A 504 41.34 -5.32 50.28
CA SER A 504 40.65 -6.20 49.34
C SER A 504 39.60 -5.43 48.53
N PRO A 505 39.63 -5.44 47.18
CA PRO A 505 38.56 -4.87 46.38
C PRO A 505 37.26 -5.68 46.52
N ASP A 506 36.11 -5.02 46.37
CA ASP A 506 34.84 -5.73 46.19
C ASP A 506 34.69 -6.09 44.71
N VAL A 507 34.58 -7.39 44.39
CA VAL A 507 34.74 -7.91 43.03
C VAL A 507 33.46 -8.56 42.54
N THR A 508 32.73 -7.83 41.70
CA THR A 508 31.52 -8.34 41.03
C THR A 508 31.88 -8.96 39.68
N ILE A 509 31.35 -10.16 39.43
CA ILE A 509 31.73 -10.99 38.28
C ILE A 509 30.49 -11.26 37.43
N ARG A 510 30.59 -10.99 36.13
CA ARG A 510 29.52 -11.24 35.16
C ARG A 510 29.99 -12.16 34.04
N LEU A 511 29.24 -13.24 33.82
CA LEU A 511 29.34 -14.06 32.62
C LEU A 511 28.56 -13.36 31.49
N GLU A 512 29.26 -12.62 30.62
CA GLU A 512 28.61 -11.76 29.62
C GLU A 512 28.43 -12.44 28.25
N GLY A 513 28.86 -13.69 28.12
CA GLY A 513 28.29 -14.61 27.13
C GLY A 513 29.05 -15.94 26.99
N LEU A 514 28.41 -16.89 26.31
CA LEU A 514 28.88 -18.26 26.09
C LEU A 514 29.10 -18.55 24.59
N SER A 515 29.94 -19.54 24.28
CA SER A 515 30.08 -20.16 22.95
C SER A 515 29.05 -21.27 22.67
N LEU A 516 27.96 -21.33 23.45
CA LEU A 516 26.85 -22.27 23.30
C LEU A 516 25.53 -21.63 23.70
N CYS A 517 24.43 -22.20 23.22
CA CYS A 517 23.09 -21.85 23.67
C CYS A 517 22.68 -22.83 24.77
N VAL A 518 22.24 -22.29 25.90
CA VAL A 518 21.85 -23.06 27.09
C VAL A 518 20.55 -23.83 26.86
N GLU A 519 20.26 -24.79 27.74
CA GLU A 519 18.96 -25.45 27.75
C GLU A 519 17.84 -24.43 27.98
N ASP A 520 16.78 -24.51 27.17
CA ASP A 520 15.73 -23.49 27.08
C ASP A 520 14.36 -24.18 27.00
N LEU A 521 13.34 -23.57 27.63
CA LEU A 521 11.99 -24.12 27.76
C LEU A 521 10.98 -23.03 27.40
N ILE A 522 10.40 -23.12 26.20
CA ILE A 522 9.49 -22.10 25.66
C ILE A 522 8.07 -22.65 25.64
N THR A 523 7.11 -21.89 26.18
CA THR A 523 5.67 -22.14 25.98
C THR A 523 5.23 -21.61 24.61
N THR A 524 4.53 -22.43 23.84
CA THR A 524 4.20 -22.20 22.42
C THR A 524 2.77 -22.64 22.11
N GLU A 525 2.24 -22.31 20.92
CA GLU A 525 0.95 -22.81 20.40
C GLU A 525 0.85 -24.34 20.26
N VAL A 526 1.96 -25.08 20.38
CA VAL A 526 2.00 -26.56 20.28
C VAL A 526 2.42 -27.27 21.56
N GLY A 527 2.58 -26.55 22.67
CA GLY A 527 3.04 -27.10 23.96
C GLY A 527 4.21 -26.31 24.56
N ASN A 528 4.76 -26.84 25.66
CA ASN A 528 6.08 -26.42 26.13
C ASN A 528 7.13 -27.19 25.32
N LEU A 529 8.02 -26.50 24.62
CA LEU A 529 9.12 -27.10 23.88
C LEU A 529 10.44 -26.86 24.61
N SER A 530 11.13 -27.93 24.97
CA SER A 530 12.46 -27.91 25.59
C SER A 530 13.54 -28.22 24.55
N PHE A 531 14.59 -27.40 24.56
CA PHE A 531 15.73 -27.53 23.66
C PHE A 531 16.99 -27.84 24.50
N PRO A 532 17.74 -28.92 24.18
CA PRO A 532 18.97 -29.23 24.89
C PRO A 532 20.06 -28.19 24.59
N SER A 533 21.01 -28.00 25.51
CA SER A 533 22.15 -27.10 25.27
C SER A 533 22.99 -27.58 24.09
N VAL A 534 23.34 -26.69 23.15
CA VAL A 534 24.19 -27.01 21.99
C VAL A 534 25.18 -25.90 21.68
N SER A 535 26.33 -26.28 21.12
CA SER A 535 27.38 -25.37 20.65
C SER A 535 26.89 -24.37 19.59
N LEU A 536 27.56 -23.23 19.52
CA LEU A 536 27.33 -22.21 18.49
C LEU A 536 27.40 -22.80 17.07
N ASN A 537 26.46 -22.37 16.22
CA ASN A 537 26.15 -22.90 14.89
C ASN A 537 25.55 -24.33 14.84
N THR A 538 25.36 -25.03 15.96
CA THR A 538 24.61 -26.29 15.96
C THR A 538 23.11 -26.03 15.78
N GLU A 539 22.46 -26.77 14.88
CA GLU A 539 21.00 -26.86 14.82
C GLU A 539 20.52 -28.00 15.71
N THR A 540 19.46 -27.75 16.47
CA THR A 540 18.85 -28.75 17.36
C THR A 540 17.33 -28.79 17.18
N VAL A 541 16.74 -29.83 17.76
CA VAL A 541 15.32 -30.12 17.73
C VAL A 541 14.76 -30.11 19.15
N SER A 542 13.44 -29.94 19.28
CA SER A 542 12.76 -30.08 20.57
C SER A 542 12.84 -31.52 21.09
N ASN A 543 12.89 -31.72 22.41
CA ASN A 543 12.77 -33.05 23.01
C ASN A 543 11.34 -33.61 22.85
N GLU A 544 10.36 -32.73 22.66
CA GLU A 544 8.96 -33.02 22.40
C GLU A 544 8.71 -33.26 20.91
N HIS A 545 7.80 -34.19 20.62
CA HIS A 545 7.59 -34.76 19.29
C HIS A 545 6.10 -34.77 18.92
N CYS A 546 5.81 -34.79 17.61
CA CYS A 546 4.48 -35.07 17.07
C CYS A 546 3.91 -36.38 17.64
N ILE A 547 2.61 -36.40 17.96
CA ILE A 547 1.92 -37.63 18.38
C ILE A 547 1.84 -38.60 17.19
N VAL A 548 1.56 -38.06 16.01
CA VAL A 548 1.62 -38.73 14.71
C VAL A 548 2.30 -37.81 13.68
N PRO A 549 3.25 -38.31 12.86
CA PRO A 549 3.93 -39.59 13.00
C PRO A 549 4.95 -39.55 14.16
N ARG A 550 4.95 -40.59 15.00
CA ARG A 550 5.86 -40.69 16.14
C ARG A 550 7.33 -40.55 15.69
N ARG A 551 8.09 -39.70 16.38
CA ARG A 551 9.51 -39.32 16.15
C ARG A 551 9.79 -38.16 15.19
N LEU A 552 8.79 -37.44 14.66
CA LEU A 552 9.06 -36.09 14.17
C LEU A 552 9.13 -35.11 15.36
N PRO A 553 10.19 -34.30 15.51
CA PRO A 553 10.26 -33.30 16.58
C PRO A 553 9.34 -32.12 16.28
N ARG A 554 8.69 -31.58 17.32
CA ARG A 554 7.65 -30.55 17.18
C ARG A 554 8.19 -29.17 16.81
N GLY A 555 9.46 -28.87 17.12
CA GLY A 555 10.15 -27.66 16.68
C GLY A 555 11.65 -27.85 16.46
N SER A 556 12.27 -26.88 15.81
CA SER A 556 13.73 -26.81 15.61
C SER A 556 14.24 -25.38 15.76
N ARG A 557 15.47 -25.24 16.27
CA ARG A 557 16.17 -23.97 16.51
C ARG A 557 17.65 -24.14 16.21
N ARG A 558 18.29 -23.08 15.72
CA ARG A 558 19.75 -23.02 15.59
C ARG A 558 20.34 -22.18 16.70
N CYS A 559 21.50 -22.57 17.21
CA CYS A 559 22.30 -21.69 18.03
C CYS A 559 23.17 -20.82 17.13
N GLU A 560 23.12 -19.49 17.24
CA GLU A 560 23.86 -18.55 16.40
C GLU A 560 24.73 -17.59 17.22
N GLY A 561 25.82 -17.12 16.60
CA GLY A 561 26.72 -16.11 17.14
C GLY A 561 27.95 -15.95 16.24
N GLU A 562 28.99 -15.28 16.74
CA GLU A 562 30.27 -15.08 16.00
C GLU A 562 31.55 -15.28 16.83
N LEU A 563 31.47 -15.69 18.10
CA LEU A 563 32.61 -15.66 19.04
C LEU A 563 33.23 -14.25 19.20
N VAL A 564 32.41 -13.24 18.91
CA VAL A 564 32.54 -11.81 19.23
C VAL A 564 31.19 -11.23 19.67
N THR A 565 30.09 -11.81 19.18
CA THR A 565 28.76 -11.73 19.78
C THR A 565 28.45 -13.04 20.52
N ALA A 566 27.74 -12.93 21.65
CA ALA A 566 27.30 -14.08 22.42
C ALA A 566 26.40 -15.04 21.63
N ALA A 567 26.46 -16.32 21.99
CA ALA A 567 25.55 -17.32 21.45
C ALA A 567 24.10 -17.01 21.86
N ARG A 568 23.19 -17.03 20.89
CA ARG A 568 21.74 -16.85 21.05
C ARG A 568 21.01 -17.93 20.26
N TRP A 569 19.87 -18.38 20.75
CA TRP A 569 18.96 -19.17 19.93
C TRP A 569 18.35 -18.32 18.81
N THR A 570 18.09 -18.92 17.65
CA THR A 570 17.20 -18.34 16.64
C THR A 570 15.75 -18.36 17.10
N ASP A 571 14.91 -17.62 16.37
CA ASP A 571 13.47 -17.73 16.43
C ASP A 571 13.03 -19.20 16.22
N LEU A 572 11.99 -19.59 16.94
CA LEU A 572 11.47 -20.95 16.96
C LEU A 572 10.81 -21.31 15.62
N GLN A 573 11.29 -22.37 14.98
CA GLN A 573 10.62 -22.97 13.83
C GLN A 573 9.74 -24.13 14.31
N ILE A 574 8.44 -23.87 14.50
CA ILE A 574 7.43 -24.90 14.77
C ILE A 574 7.21 -25.74 13.50
N ARG A 575 7.13 -27.06 13.65
CA ARG A 575 6.90 -27.99 12.54
C ARG A 575 5.46 -28.49 12.59
N ASN A 576 4.68 -28.18 11.55
CA ASN A 576 3.36 -28.80 11.33
C ASN A 576 3.57 -30.30 11.03
N CYS A 577 2.99 -31.16 11.87
CA CYS A 577 3.17 -32.62 11.83
C CYS A 577 2.46 -33.33 10.66
N PHE A 578 1.54 -32.63 9.98
CA PHE A 578 0.66 -33.15 8.93
C PHE A 578 0.94 -32.52 7.55
N ASN A 579 2.01 -31.71 7.43
CA ASN A 579 2.42 -31.05 6.19
C ASN A 579 3.14 -32.03 5.23
N SER A 580 2.40 -32.95 4.63
CA SER A 580 2.88 -33.89 3.60
C SER A 580 2.76 -33.32 2.17
N SER A 581 3.50 -33.91 1.23
CA SER A 581 3.49 -33.52 -0.19
C SER A 581 2.21 -33.92 -0.93
N THR A 582 1.50 -34.95 -0.46
CA THR A 582 0.27 -35.45 -1.07
C THR A 582 -0.87 -35.53 -0.07
N THR A 583 -2.11 -35.37 -0.55
CA THR A 583 -3.34 -35.43 0.26
C THR A 583 -3.60 -36.84 0.82
N GLU A 584 -3.20 -37.88 0.09
CA GLU A 584 -3.36 -39.28 0.53
C GLU A 584 -2.49 -39.58 1.77
N GLU A 585 -1.26 -39.06 1.81
CA GLU A 585 -0.41 -39.09 3.01
C GLU A 585 -1.05 -38.30 4.16
N THR A 586 -1.63 -37.12 3.89
CA THR A 586 -2.29 -36.30 4.92
C THR A 586 -3.43 -37.05 5.58
N ASN A 587 -4.34 -37.62 4.76
CA ASN A 587 -5.50 -38.36 5.25
C ASN A 587 -5.09 -39.61 6.05
N SER A 588 -4.08 -40.35 5.59
CA SER A 588 -3.59 -41.54 6.31
C SER A 588 -2.96 -41.20 7.68
N LEU A 589 -2.32 -40.03 7.81
CA LEU A 589 -1.83 -39.52 9.10
C LEU A 589 -2.99 -39.08 10.01
N ILE A 590 -4.04 -38.47 9.45
CA ILE A 590 -5.26 -38.06 10.15
C ILE A 590 -6.01 -39.29 10.72
N ASP A 591 -6.26 -40.32 9.91
CA ASP A 591 -6.84 -41.60 10.35
C ASP A 591 -6.04 -42.23 11.50
N SER A 592 -4.71 -42.26 11.33
CA SER A 592 -3.78 -42.81 12.31
C SER A 592 -3.81 -42.04 13.64
N PHE A 593 -3.96 -40.72 13.60
CA PHE A 593 -4.10 -39.86 14.78
C PHE A 593 -5.40 -40.15 15.54
N PHE A 594 -6.53 -40.22 14.85
CA PHE A 594 -7.82 -40.52 15.49
C PHE A 594 -7.87 -41.93 16.10
N GLU A 595 -7.35 -42.94 15.40
CA GLU A 595 -7.29 -44.31 15.94
C GLU A 595 -6.29 -44.46 17.09
N ILE A 596 -5.18 -43.70 17.12
CA ILE A 596 -4.26 -43.67 18.26
C ILE A 596 -4.92 -43.01 19.49
N ILE A 597 -5.62 -41.89 19.30
CA ILE A 597 -6.35 -41.20 20.38
C ILE A 597 -7.42 -42.11 20.98
N LYS A 598 -8.25 -42.72 20.13
CA LYS A 598 -9.36 -43.61 20.50
C LYS A 598 -8.93 -44.91 21.19
N LYS A 599 -7.65 -45.30 21.07
CA LYS A 599 -7.06 -46.50 21.70
C LYS A 599 -6.10 -46.19 22.85
N GLY A 600 -5.80 -44.91 23.11
CA GLY A 600 -4.79 -44.49 24.07
C GLY A 600 -5.31 -44.34 25.51
N SER A 601 -4.48 -44.70 26.48
CA SER A 601 -4.65 -44.28 27.88
C SER A 601 -4.12 -42.86 28.05
N LEU A 602 -4.84 -41.89 27.50
CA LEU A 602 -4.44 -40.47 27.48
C LEU A 602 -4.55 -39.82 28.87
N THR A 603 -3.68 -38.84 29.12
CA THR A 603 -3.57 -38.09 30.36
C THR A 603 -3.75 -36.59 30.13
N ILE A 604 -4.05 -35.83 31.18
CA ILE A 604 -4.18 -34.35 31.09
C ILE A 604 -2.89 -33.67 30.59
N SER A 605 -1.73 -34.29 30.76
CA SER A 605 -0.43 -33.86 30.22
C SER A 605 -0.30 -34.01 28.70
N ASP A 606 -1.08 -34.88 28.06
CA ASP A 606 -1.05 -35.08 26.61
C ASP A 606 -1.91 -34.04 25.87
N VAL A 607 -2.94 -33.50 26.55
CA VAL A 607 -3.96 -32.60 25.98
C VAL A 607 -3.39 -31.36 25.27
N PRO A 608 -2.34 -30.66 25.77
CA PRO A 608 -1.72 -29.56 25.03
C PRO A 608 -1.23 -29.97 23.64
N TYR A 609 -0.51 -31.10 23.54
CA TYR A 609 0.02 -31.60 22.27
C TYR A 609 -1.10 -32.08 21.35
N ILE A 610 -2.11 -32.79 21.88
CA ILE A 610 -3.29 -33.22 21.12
C ILE A 610 -4.02 -32.01 20.52
N SER A 611 -4.19 -30.93 21.30
CA SER A 611 -4.86 -29.71 20.83
C SER A 611 -4.06 -29.00 19.73
N GLY A 612 -2.72 -28.95 19.84
CA GLY A 612 -1.85 -28.35 18.81
C GLY A 612 -1.78 -29.19 17.53
N ASP A 613 -1.74 -30.52 17.66
CA ASP A 613 -1.81 -31.44 16.51
C ASP A 613 -3.17 -31.32 15.80
N LEU A 614 -4.28 -31.12 16.53
CA LEU A 614 -5.61 -30.90 15.96
C LEU A 614 -5.72 -29.56 15.19
N VAL A 615 -5.05 -28.51 15.68
CA VAL A 615 -4.89 -27.22 14.98
C VAL A 615 -4.08 -27.37 13.69
N ASP A 616 -3.11 -28.29 13.63
CA ASP A 616 -2.35 -28.53 12.39
C ASP A 616 -3.10 -29.41 11.38
N ILE A 617 -3.93 -30.35 11.84
CA ILE A 617 -4.91 -31.07 11.00
C ILE A 617 -5.91 -30.07 10.39
N THR A 618 -6.40 -29.10 11.17
CA THR A 618 -7.37 -28.10 10.67
C THR A 618 -6.77 -27.02 9.76
N LYS A 619 -5.42 -26.96 9.63
CA LYS A 619 -4.73 -26.18 8.58
C LYS A 619 -4.61 -26.94 7.24
N ALA A 620 -5.05 -28.19 7.13
CA ALA A 620 -4.94 -28.99 5.90
C ALA A 620 -5.78 -28.41 4.75
N LYS A 621 -5.26 -28.49 3.51
CA LYS A 621 -5.81 -27.79 2.34
C LYS A 621 -7.22 -28.24 1.93
N THR A 622 -7.64 -29.44 2.32
CA THR A 622 -8.98 -29.98 2.08
C THR A 622 -9.39 -30.82 3.28
N ILE A 623 -10.46 -30.42 3.96
CA ILE A 623 -11.03 -31.13 5.11
C ILE A 623 -12.44 -31.59 4.73
N GLY A 624 -12.71 -32.89 4.84
CA GLY A 624 -14.00 -33.49 4.58
C GLY A 624 -14.96 -33.40 5.77
N LYS A 625 -16.24 -33.72 5.53
CA LYS A 625 -17.26 -33.78 6.60
C LYS A 625 -16.96 -34.88 7.63
N GLU A 626 -16.36 -35.96 7.17
CA GLU A 626 -15.95 -37.11 7.99
C GLU A 626 -14.80 -36.70 8.92
N ASP A 627 -13.78 -36.01 8.40
CA ASP A 627 -12.72 -35.38 9.18
C ASP A 627 -13.29 -34.42 10.24
N ILE A 628 -14.22 -33.52 9.88
CA ILE A 628 -14.87 -32.61 10.84
C ILE A 628 -15.65 -33.39 11.92
N THR A 629 -16.24 -34.54 11.58
CA THR A 629 -16.92 -35.41 12.54
C THR A 629 -15.94 -36.08 13.50
N HIS A 630 -14.77 -36.50 13.04
CA HIS A 630 -13.68 -36.97 13.91
C HIS A 630 -13.09 -35.83 14.76
N ILE A 631 -12.83 -34.66 14.18
CA ILE A 631 -12.35 -33.46 14.89
C ILE A 631 -13.31 -33.06 16.01
N SER A 632 -14.63 -33.04 15.77
CA SER A 632 -15.64 -32.78 16.81
C SER A 632 -15.57 -33.75 17.99
N SER A 633 -15.16 -34.99 17.73
CA SER A 633 -15.04 -36.05 18.73
C SER A 633 -13.75 -35.90 19.55
N VAL A 634 -12.66 -35.41 18.94
CA VAL A 634 -11.43 -35.06 19.65
C VAL A 634 -11.60 -33.76 20.45
N LEU A 635 -12.33 -32.76 19.94
CA LEU A 635 -12.68 -31.54 20.70
C LEU A 635 -13.47 -31.86 21.97
N ASN A 636 -14.47 -32.73 21.89
CA ASN A 636 -15.24 -33.19 23.06
C ASN A 636 -14.33 -33.92 24.06
N MET A 637 -13.44 -34.79 23.56
CA MET A 637 -12.45 -35.45 24.41
C MET A 637 -11.51 -34.43 25.09
N ILE A 638 -10.97 -33.43 24.38
CA ILE A 638 -10.11 -32.37 24.93
C ILE A 638 -10.82 -31.61 26.06
N SER A 639 -12.08 -31.22 25.86
CA SER A 639 -12.88 -30.48 26.84
C SER A 639 -13.29 -31.34 28.04
N SER A 640 -13.49 -32.66 27.88
CA SER A 640 -13.77 -33.57 29.00
C SER A 640 -12.57 -33.82 29.92
N PHE A 641 -11.34 -33.48 29.52
CA PHE A 641 -10.16 -33.51 30.41
C PHE A 641 -10.10 -32.32 31.41
N HIS A 642 -11.05 -31.39 31.38
CA HIS A 642 -11.14 -30.24 32.29
C HIS A 642 -9.87 -29.35 32.36
N SER A 643 -9.17 -29.21 31.24
CA SER A 643 -7.91 -28.48 31.18
C SER A 643 -8.09 -26.96 31.34
N THR A 644 -7.49 -26.38 32.39
CA THR A 644 -7.46 -24.93 32.65
C THR A 644 -6.32 -24.20 31.92
N SER A 645 -5.78 -24.81 30.86
CA SER A 645 -4.61 -24.28 30.12
C SER A 645 -5.04 -23.23 29.08
N PRO A 646 -4.46 -22.02 29.05
CA PRO A 646 -4.80 -21.00 28.05
C PRO A 646 -4.48 -21.48 26.63
N LEU A 647 -3.42 -22.29 26.51
CA LEU A 647 -2.98 -22.92 25.29
C LEU A 647 -4.04 -23.88 24.72
N VAL A 648 -4.59 -24.77 25.55
CA VAL A 648 -5.61 -25.73 25.11
C VAL A 648 -6.87 -25.01 24.65
N THR A 649 -7.26 -23.94 25.36
CA THR A 649 -8.38 -23.07 24.97
C THR A 649 -8.11 -22.34 23.66
N SER A 650 -6.92 -21.74 23.49
CA SER A 650 -6.53 -21.07 22.25
C SER A 650 -6.56 -22.03 21.06
N ASN A 651 -6.07 -23.26 21.25
CA ASN A 651 -6.05 -24.27 20.21
C ASN A 651 -7.45 -24.76 19.85
N ALA A 652 -8.32 -25.02 20.83
CA ALA A 652 -9.72 -25.36 20.57
C ALA A 652 -10.43 -24.27 19.76
N LEU A 653 -10.21 -22.99 20.08
CA LEU A 653 -10.77 -21.86 19.36
C LEU A 653 -10.21 -21.74 17.93
N HIS A 654 -8.91 -21.95 17.71
CA HIS A 654 -8.31 -22.00 16.36
C HIS A 654 -8.85 -23.15 15.52
N THR A 655 -9.02 -24.35 16.09
CA THR A 655 -9.64 -25.50 15.41
C THR A 655 -11.05 -25.15 14.95
N VAL A 656 -11.85 -24.51 15.80
CA VAL A 656 -13.25 -24.16 15.45
C VAL A 656 -13.35 -23.00 14.45
N ASP A 657 -12.49 -21.98 14.55
CA ASP A 657 -12.35 -20.93 13.54
C ASP A 657 -12.08 -21.50 12.14
N GLN A 658 -11.20 -22.50 12.05
CA GLN A 658 -10.83 -23.16 10.80
C GLN A 658 -11.93 -24.09 10.28
N ILE A 659 -12.66 -24.81 11.15
CA ILE A 659 -13.87 -25.58 10.75
C ILE A 659 -14.94 -24.62 10.20
N MET A 660 -15.18 -23.49 10.85
CA MET A 660 -16.15 -22.50 10.39
C MET A 660 -15.78 -21.94 9.02
N GLU A 661 -14.50 -21.65 8.77
CA GLU A 661 -14.03 -21.18 7.45
C GLU A 661 -14.15 -22.27 6.38
N ALA A 662 -13.65 -23.48 6.62
CA ALA A 662 -13.75 -24.60 5.67
C ALA A 662 -15.21 -24.88 5.29
N SER A 663 -16.13 -24.75 6.25
CA SER A 663 -17.57 -24.98 6.05
C SER A 663 -18.27 -23.87 5.25
N LYS A 664 -17.73 -22.64 5.18
CA LYS A 664 -18.22 -21.60 4.23
C LYS A 664 -17.91 -21.95 2.78
N VAL A 665 -16.76 -22.60 2.55
CA VAL A 665 -16.13 -22.73 1.22
C VAL A 665 -16.75 -23.87 0.38
N ALA A 666 -17.52 -24.79 1.00
CA ALA A 666 -18.14 -25.94 0.33
C ALA A 666 -19.58 -25.63 -0.19
N PRO A 667 -19.79 -25.24 -1.47
CA PRO A 667 -21.06 -24.68 -1.93
C PRO A 667 -21.96 -25.71 -2.64
N SER A 668 -21.57 -26.99 -2.61
CA SER A 668 -22.08 -28.03 -3.50
C SER A 668 -23.24 -28.84 -2.90
N VAL A 669 -24.43 -28.21 -2.90
CA VAL A 669 -25.80 -28.79 -2.97
C VAL A 669 -26.24 -29.82 -1.92
N ASP A 670 -25.49 -30.88 -1.65
CA ASP A 670 -25.74 -31.89 -0.59
C ASP A 670 -24.70 -31.75 0.54
N GLY A 671 -24.42 -30.50 0.94
CA GLY A 671 -23.16 -30.10 1.56
C GLY A 671 -23.12 -29.93 3.08
N GLN A 672 -24.25 -29.84 3.78
CA GLN A 672 -24.23 -29.41 5.20
C GLN A 672 -23.59 -30.44 6.14
N LEU A 673 -23.03 -29.95 7.25
CA LEU A 673 -22.61 -30.76 8.40
C LEU A 673 -23.82 -31.37 9.10
N SER A 674 -23.64 -32.56 9.70
CA SER A 674 -24.65 -33.17 10.56
C SER A 674 -24.91 -32.26 11.77
N ILE A 675 -26.18 -32.13 12.18
CA ILE A 675 -26.56 -31.35 13.37
C ILE A 675 -25.82 -31.89 14.61
N THR A 676 -25.76 -33.21 14.76
CA THR A 676 -25.00 -33.91 15.82
C THR A 676 -23.49 -33.66 15.81
N THR A 677 -22.93 -33.18 14.69
CA THR A 677 -21.52 -32.76 14.60
C THR A 677 -21.38 -31.28 14.98
N THR A 678 -22.28 -30.41 14.53
CA THR A 678 -22.23 -28.97 14.85
C THR A 678 -22.48 -28.69 16.34
N SER A 679 -23.46 -29.37 16.94
CA SER A 679 -23.82 -29.16 18.35
C SER A 679 -22.72 -29.68 19.28
N ARG A 680 -22.13 -30.84 18.97
CA ARG A 680 -20.93 -31.34 19.67
C ARG A 680 -19.76 -30.37 19.60
N ILE A 681 -19.52 -29.71 18.47
CA ILE A 681 -18.45 -28.70 18.35
C ILE A 681 -18.74 -27.51 19.28
N LEU A 682 -19.99 -27.03 19.30
CA LEU A 682 -20.41 -25.90 20.13
C LEU A 682 -20.29 -26.23 21.63
N GLU A 683 -20.86 -27.35 22.08
CA GLU A 683 -20.73 -27.91 23.43
C GLU A 683 -19.25 -28.04 23.86
N SER A 684 -18.39 -28.57 22.98
CA SER A 684 -16.97 -28.77 23.29
C SER A 684 -16.23 -27.47 23.53
N VAL A 685 -16.57 -26.42 22.76
CA VAL A 685 -16.00 -25.08 22.97
C VAL A 685 -16.53 -24.47 24.25
N GLU A 686 -17.84 -24.50 24.48
CA GLU A 686 -18.47 -23.93 25.67
C GLU A 686 -17.93 -24.59 26.95
N LEU A 687 -17.86 -25.91 26.99
CA LEU A 687 -17.25 -26.66 28.10
C LEU A 687 -15.77 -26.31 28.29
N GLN A 688 -14.99 -26.12 27.21
CA GLN A 688 -13.59 -25.71 27.33
C GLN A 688 -13.43 -24.26 27.80
N LEU A 689 -14.37 -23.37 27.46
CA LEU A 689 -14.42 -22.01 27.98
C LEU A 689 -14.77 -22.00 29.46
N GLU A 690 -15.76 -22.78 29.90
CA GLU A 690 -16.08 -22.99 31.32
C GLU A 690 -14.90 -23.59 32.10
N ASN A 691 -14.18 -24.55 31.51
CA ASN A 691 -12.98 -25.11 32.11
C ASN A 691 -11.89 -24.05 32.29
N PHE A 692 -11.62 -23.25 31.27
CA PHE A 692 -10.67 -22.14 31.37
C PHE A 692 -11.12 -21.10 32.39
N GLN A 693 -12.42 -20.79 32.45
CA GLN A 693 -13.02 -19.82 33.34
C GLN A 693 -12.81 -20.13 34.83
N LYS A 694 -12.61 -21.41 35.20
CA LYS A 694 -12.20 -21.86 36.54
C LYS A 694 -10.80 -21.40 36.96
N ARG A 695 -9.97 -20.92 36.01
CA ARG A 695 -8.58 -20.42 36.24
C ARG A 695 -8.52 -19.04 36.90
N GLY A 696 -9.49 -18.17 36.62
CA GLY A 696 -9.52 -16.80 37.17
C GLY A 696 -8.51 -15.81 36.57
N GLU A 697 -7.91 -16.09 35.40
CA GLU A 697 -6.97 -15.18 34.72
C GLU A 697 -7.58 -14.59 33.43
N ASN A 698 -7.51 -13.26 33.24
CA ASN A 698 -8.00 -12.59 32.03
C ASN A 698 -7.39 -13.18 30.74
N PHE A 699 -8.22 -13.37 29.71
CA PHE A 699 -7.81 -13.93 28.41
C PHE A 699 -8.60 -13.27 27.29
N ALA A 700 -7.99 -13.10 26.11
CA ALA A 700 -8.68 -12.62 24.92
C ALA A 700 -8.06 -13.25 23.67
N LEU A 701 -8.90 -13.74 22.76
CA LEU A 701 -8.50 -14.25 21.45
C LEU A 701 -9.52 -13.80 20.41
N LEU A 702 -9.05 -13.08 19.39
CA LEU A 702 -9.86 -12.52 18.32
C LEU A 702 -9.52 -13.22 17.01
N LEU A 703 -10.40 -14.08 16.51
CA LEU A 703 -10.23 -14.80 15.24
C LEU A 703 -11.26 -14.32 14.20
N PRO A 704 -11.08 -14.65 12.90
CA PRO A 704 -12.02 -14.28 11.86
C PRO A 704 -13.47 -14.73 12.12
N ASN A 705 -13.71 -15.95 12.59
CA ASN A 705 -15.06 -16.51 12.75
C ASN A 705 -15.58 -16.51 14.18
N ILE A 706 -14.69 -16.56 15.17
CA ILE A 706 -15.00 -16.63 16.60
C ILE A 706 -14.12 -15.67 17.41
N GLU A 707 -14.71 -14.94 18.34
CA GLU A 707 -13.99 -14.12 19.32
C GLU A 707 -14.38 -14.54 20.73
N VAL A 708 -13.41 -14.64 21.63
CA VAL A 708 -13.60 -14.90 23.06
C VAL A 708 -12.86 -13.86 23.89
N LYS A 709 -13.55 -13.30 24.89
CA LYS A 709 -12.99 -12.36 25.86
C LYS A 709 -13.43 -12.71 27.26
N PHE A 710 -12.48 -13.08 28.10
CA PHE A 710 -12.68 -13.49 29.47
C PHE A 710 -12.17 -12.43 30.45
N VAL A 711 -13.03 -12.02 31.38
CA VAL A 711 -12.81 -10.87 32.26
C VAL A 711 -13.07 -11.24 33.71
N GLN A 712 -12.11 -10.96 34.59
CA GLN A 712 -12.30 -10.88 36.03
C GLN A 712 -12.89 -9.53 36.39
N ILE A 713 -14.17 -9.50 36.76
CA ILE A 713 -14.87 -8.26 37.09
C ILE A 713 -14.95 -8.15 38.62
N PRO A 714 -14.39 -7.11 39.26
CA PRO A 714 -14.55 -6.91 40.70
C PRO A 714 -16.03 -6.69 41.05
N HIS A 715 -16.44 -7.02 42.28
CA HIS A 715 -17.80 -6.72 42.74
C HIS A 715 -18.05 -5.21 42.66
N LEU A 716 -19.01 -4.84 41.81
CA LEU A 716 -19.43 -3.48 41.49
C LEU A 716 -20.95 -3.43 41.49
N ASP A 717 -21.52 -2.37 42.05
CA ASP A 717 -22.96 -2.07 41.91
C ASP A 717 -23.32 -1.55 40.50
N GLU A 718 -22.32 -1.40 39.63
CA GLU A 718 -22.42 -0.92 38.25
C GLU A 718 -22.72 -2.05 37.25
N PRO A 719 -23.52 -1.78 36.20
CA PRO A 719 -23.78 -2.74 35.14
C PRO A 719 -22.59 -2.88 34.19
N ILE A 720 -22.45 -4.04 33.56
CA ILE A 720 -21.36 -4.34 32.63
C ILE A 720 -21.88 -4.31 31.19
N SER A 721 -21.05 -3.82 30.28
CA SER A 721 -21.28 -3.95 28.84
C SER A 721 -20.13 -4.64 28.14
N PHE A 722 -20.44 -5.27 27.01
CA PHE A 722 -19.47 -5.77 26.05
C PHE A 722 -19.94 -5.43 24.64
N ALA A 723 -19.04 -4.91 23.82
CA ALA A 723 -19.30 -4.57 22.43
C ALA A 723 -18.32 -5.28 21.50
N VAL A 724 -18.82 -5.74 20.34
CA VAL A 724 -18.02 -6.28 19.23
C VAL A 724 -18.34 -5.46 17.98
N CYS A 725 -17.33 -4.83 17.39
CA CYS A 725 -17.49 -3.90 16.28
C CYS A 725 -16.52 -4.17 15.13
N LEU A 726 -17.02 -3.98 13.91
CA LEU A 726 -16.20 -3.94 12.69
C LEU A 726 -15.75 -2.49 12.43
N SER A 727 -14.44 -2.24 12.34
CA SER A 727 -13.91 -0.87 12.20
C SER A 727 -14.32 -0.21 10.88
N SER A 728 -14.75 1.06 10.96
CA SER A 728 -15.09 1.86 9.78
C SER A 728 -13.87 2.50 9.10
N ASN A 729 -12.67 2.46 9.71
CA ASN A 729 -11.48 3.20 9.26
C ASN A 729 -10.35 2.29 8.72
N ARG A 730 -10.38 1.00 9.03
CA ARG A 730 -9.54 -0.07 8.46
C ARG A 730 -10.46 -1.27 8.29
N LYS A 731 -10.48 -1.91 7.12
CA LYS A 731 -11.50 -2.92 6.78
C LYS A 731 -11.38 -4.22 7.58
N ASP A 732 -10.23 -4.45 8.20
CA ASP A 732 -9.79 -5.76 8.67
C ASP A 732 -9.48 -5.78 10.19
N GLU A 733 -9.81 -4.68 10.91
CA GLU A 733 -9.54 -4.54 12.35
C GLU A 733 -10.85 -4.62 13.16
N LYS A 734 -11.06 -5.76 13.82
CA LYS A 734 -12.14 -5.94 14.81
C LYS A 734 -11.76 -5.23 16.11
N VAL A 735 -12.73 -4.58 16.75
CA VAL A 735 -12.55 -3.94 18.06
C VAL A 735 -13.60 -4.47 19.02
N SER A 736 -13.17 -4.97 20.17
CA SER A 736 -14.07 -5.33 21.26
C SER A 736 -13.69 -4.62 22.56
N ASN A 737 -14.68 -4.06 23.24
CA ASN A 737 -14.48 -3.26 24.45
C ASN A 737 -15.45 -3.71 25.54
N VAL A 738 -15.01 -3.54 26.79
CA VAL A 738 -15.75 -3.89 28.01
C VAL A 738 -16.03 -2.59 28.77
N ASN A 739 -17.24 -2.45 29.31
CA ASN A 739 -17.74 -1.24 29.98
C ASN A 739 -17.79 0.03 29.09
N GLU A 740 -17.81 -0.12 27.77
CA GLU A 740 -18.10 0.97 26.84
C GLU A 740 -19.61 1.07 26.57
N HIS A 741 -20.19 2.27 26.68
CA HIS A 741 -21.62 2.50 26.51
C HIS A 741 -21.90 3.19 25.16
N ASN A 742 -22.46 2.43 24.22
CA ASN A 742 -22.74 2.87 22.84
C ASN A 742 -21.50 3.38 22.05
N PRO A 743 -20.59 2.50 21.61
CA PRO A 743 -19.33 2.83 20.90
C PRO A 743 -19.45 3.51 19.52
N GLY A 744 -20.64 3.97 19.10
CA GLY A 744 -20.85 4.63 17.81
C GLY A 744 -20.66 3.72 16.58
N CYS A 745 -20.60 2.41 16.78
CA CYS A 745 -20.40 1.42 15.72
C CYS A 745 -21.59 1.37 14.75
N LYS A 746 -21.31 1.08 13.46
CA LYS A 746 -22.34 0.94 12.41
C LYS A 746 -22.71 -0.52 12.13
N ASN A 747 -21.76 -1.43 12.35
CA ASN A 747 -21.89 -2.87 12.18
C ASN A 747 -21.31 -3.55 13.42
N GLY A 748 -22.02 -4.51 14.03
CA GLY A 748 -21.59 -5.19 15.24
C GLY A 748 -22.74 -5.64 16.14
N ALA A 749 -22.42 -6.06 17.37
CA ALA A 749 -23.39 -6.35 18.42
C ALA A 749 -22.88 -5.91 19.80
N TYR A 750 -23.82 -5.81 20.74
CA TYR A 750 -23.61 -5.28 22.08
C TYR A 750 -24.43 -6.07 23.10
N VAL A 751 -23.83 -6.37 24.26
CA VAL A 751 -24.45 -7.02 25.42
C VAL A 751 -24.39 -6.07 26.61
N TYR A 752 -25.47 -6.00 27.38
CA TYR A 752 -25.56 -5.29 28.66
C TYR A 752 -26.11 -6.22 29.74
N ILE A 753 -25.34 -6.39 30.81
CA ILE A 753 -25.64 -7.23 31.97
C ILE A 753 -25.93 -6.31 33.17
N PRO A 754 -27.17 -6.30 33.72
CA PRO A 754 -27.50 -5.50 34.90
C PRO A 754 -26.72 -5.97 36.16
N SER A 755 -26.36 -5.05 37.06
CA SER A 755 -25.65 -5.39 38.31
C SER A 755 -26.45 -6.33 39.24
N VAL A 756 -27.79 -6.36 39.12
CA VAL A 756 -28.66 -7.35 39.80
C VAL A 756 -28.31 -8.80 39.42
N VAL A 757 -27.84 -9.04 38.19
CA VAL A 757 -27.38 -10.35 37.72
C VAL A 757 -25.99 -10.69 38.26
N MET A 758 -25.13 -9.68 38.44
CA MET A 758 -23.80 -9.87 39.03
C MET A 758 -23.88 -10.22 40.53
N ASN A 759 -24.82 -9.61 41.26
CA ASN A 759 -25.00 -9.79 42.70
C ASN A 759 -25.70 -11.11 43.11
N LEU A 760 -25.66 -12.14 42.25
CA LEU A 760 -26.23 -13.46 42.52
C LEU A 760 -25.42 -14.26 43.57
N PRO A 761 -26.07 -15.18 44.32
CA PRO A 761 -25.44 -15.87 45.44
C PRO A 761 -24.30 -16.79 44.98
N LYS A 762 -23.12 -16.58 45.57
CA LYS A 762 -21.88 -17.28 45.21
C LYS A 762 -21.88 -18.72 45.76
N LYS A 763 -21.31 -19.67 45.00
CA LYS A 763 -20.88 -20.97 45.56
C LYS A 763 -19.71 -20.84 46.54
N ASP A 764 -18.82 -19.85 46.35
CA ASP A 764 -17.76 -19.48 47.31
C ASP A 764 -17.95 -18.05 47.84
N LEU A 765 -18.18 -17.93 49.15
CA LEU A 765 -18.33 -16.66 49.85
C LEU A 765 -17.07 -15.77 49.75
N ASN A 766 -15.88 -16.35 49.61
CA ASN A 766 -14.61 -15.63 49.55
C ASN A 766 -14.31 -15.00 48.18
N GLN A 767 -15.01 -15.40 47.12
CA GLN A 767 -14.73 -14.98 45.75
C GLN A 767 -14.97 -13.47 45.56
N LYS A 768 -13.89 -12.71 45.29
CA LYS A 768 -13.88 -11.23 45.19
C LYS A 768 -14.08 -10.67 43.77
N VAL A 769 -14.07 -11.54 42.76
CA VAL A 769 -14.22 -11.20 41.34
C VAL A 769 -15.16 -12.20 40.69
N ILE A 770 -16.03 -11.72 39.81
CA ILE A 770 -16.96 -12.54 39.04
C ILE A 770 -16.32 -12.78 37.66
N PRO A 771 -16.06 -14.04 37.28
CA PRO A 771 -15.55 -14.36 35.96
C PRO A 771 -16.68 -14.29 34.95
N VAL A 772 -16.55 -13.45 33.91
CA VAL A 772 -17.48 -13.42 32.78
C VAL A 772 -16.74 -13.76 31.50
N THR A 773 -17.27 -14.72 30.77
CA THR A 773 -16.85 -15.06 29.41
C THR A 773 -17.80 -14.39 28.43
N PHE A 774 -17.28 -13.60 27.50
CA PHE A 774 -18.01 -13.11 26.35
C PHE A 774 -17.52 -13.83 25.10
N THR A 775 -18.44 -14.29 24.26
CA THR A 775 -18.14 -14.96 22.99
C THR A 775 -18.95 -14.31 21.87
N SER A 776 -18.40 -14.23 20.66
CA SER A 776 -19.18 -13.90 19.46
C SER A 776 -18.79 -14.76 18.27
N TYR A 777 -19.76 -15.01 17.39
CA TYR A 777 -19.60 -15.79 16.17
C TYR A 777 -20.09 -14.97 14.97
N GLU A 778 -19.31 -14.92 13.90
CA GLU A 778 -19.66 -14.13 12.70
C GLU A 778 -20.67 -14.85 11.77
N SER A 779 -20.91 -16.15 11.97
CA SER A 779 -21.66 -17.01 11.04
C SER A 779 -22.52 -18.06 11.75
N ASP A 780 -23.66 -18.42 11.15
CA ASP A 780 -24.62 -19.42 11.65
C ASP A 780 -24.27 -20.88 11.29
N VAL A 781 -23.08 -21.11 10.71
CA VAL A 781 -22.57 -22.43 10.26
C VAL A 781 -22.66 -23.55 11.32
N LEU A 782 -22.44 -23.22 12.61
CA LEU A 782 -22.53 -24.20 13.71
C LEU A 782 -23.92 -24.24 14.38
N PHE A 783 -24.83 -23.34 14.00
CA PHE A 783 -26.14 -23.14 14.63
C PHE A 783 -27.25 -23.69 13.72
N ASN A 784 -27.15 -24.99 13.43
CA ASN A 784 -27.86 -25.67 12.34
C ASN A 784 -29.34 -25.99 12.65
N ASP A 785 -30.18 -24.96 12.77
CA ASP A 785 -31.63 -25.12 12.88
C ASP A 785 -32.30 -25.40 11.52
N GLU A 786 -32.87 -26.61 11.36
CA GLU A 786 -33.69 -26.97 10.20
C GLU A 786 -35.08 -26.31 10.21
N LYS A 787 -35.70 -26.12 11.38
CA LYS A 787 -37.08 -25.63 11.52
C LYS A 787 -37.17 -24.16 11.11
N SER A 788 -36.29 -23.29 11.60
CA SER A 788 -36.27 -21.89 11.15
C SER A 788 -36.04 -21.78 9.64
N ARG A 789 -35.25 -22.68 9.06
CA ARG A 789 -35.03 -22.73 7.60
C ARG A 789 -36.29 -23.15 6.83
N LYS A 790 -37.02 -24.15 7.31
CA LYS A 790 -38.32 -24.58 6.76
C LYS A 790 -39.38 -23.47 6.89
N ASP A 791 -39.34 -22.71 7.98
CA ASP A 791 -40.15 -21.50 8.22
C ASP A 791 -39.75 -20.28 7.36
N ASN A 792 -38.74 -20.39 6.48
CA ASN A 792 -38.16 -19.27 5.70
C ASN A 792 -37.60 -18.11 6.55
N LYS A 793 -37.17 -18.40 7.78
CA LYS A 793 -36.41 -17.48 8.63
C LYS A 793 -34.91 -17.67 8.37
N ARG A 794 -34.12 -16.61 8.54
CA ARG A 794 -32.63 -16.66 8.53
C ARG A 794 -32.04 -15.69 9.53
N LEU A 795 -30.80 -15.93 9.94
CA LEU A 795 -30.04 -14.97 10.74
C LEU A 795 -29.83 -13.66 9.96
N ASN A 796 -29.87 -12.52 10.67
CA ASN A 796 -29.48 -11.21 10.12
C ASN A 796 -28.64 -10.39 11.12
N SER A 797 -28.04 -11.04 12.10
CA SER A 797 -27.10 -10.46 13.07
C SER A 797 -25.85 -11.35 13.16
N ILE A 798 -24.76 -10.85 13.75
CA ILE A 798 -23.80 -11.77 14.39
C ILE A 798 -24.45 -12.43 15.61
N ILE A 799 -23.86 -13.52 16.08
CA ILE A 799 -24.29 -14.21 17.31
C ILE A 799 -23.40 -13.69 18.45
N ILE A 800 -23.99 -13.35 19.59
CA ILE A 800 -23.24 -12.86 20.76
C ILE A 800 -23.71 -13.55 22.03
N SER A 801 -22.78 -13.86 22.91
CA SER A 801 -22.99 -14.70 24.08
C SER A 801 -22.26 -14.14 25.29
N ALA A 802 -22.82 -14.39 26.47
CA ALA A 802 -22.18 -14.17 27.75
C ALA A 802 -22.46 -15.37 28.66
N SER A 803 -21.48 -15.77 29.46
CA SER A 803 -21.62 -16.84 30.47
C SER A 803 -20.77 -16.57 31.72
N THR A 804 -21.15 -17.21 32.82
CA THR A 804 -20.53 -17.07 34.15
C THR A 804 -20.35 -18.44 34.80
N SER A 805 -19.34 -18.60 35.66
CA SER A 805 -19.05 -19.87 36.34
C SER A 805 -20.05 -20.23 37.44
N ASN A 806 -20.94 -19.30 37.78
CA ASN A 806 -22.05 -19.56 38.68
C ASN A 806 -23.19 -20.14 37.85
N GLU A 807 -23.56 -21.40 38.14
CA GLU A 807 -24.78 -22.03 37.62
C GLU A 807 -25.99 -21.13 37.94
N VAL A 808 -26.50 -20.46 36.90
CA VAL A 808 -27.63 -19.52 36.95
C VAL A 808 -28.50 -19.84 35.74
N ASP A 809 -29.26 -20.92 35.86
CA ASP A 809 -30.12 -21.45 34.79
C ASP A 809 -31.23 -20.45 34.41
N GLN A 810 -31.63 -19.58 35.35
CA GLN A 810 -32.61 -18.50 35.16
C GLN A 810 -32.20 -17.26 35.97
N LEU A 811 -32.33 -16.08 35.36
CA LEU A 811 -32.08 -14.81 36.04
C LEU A 811 -33.19 -14.49 37.07
N PRO A 812 -32.92 -13.61 38.06
CA PRO A 812 -33.95 -13.11 38.98
C PRO A 812 -35.18 -12.57 38.23
N LYS A 813 -36.38 -12.99 38.63
CA LYS A 813 -37.64 -12.65 37.94
C LYS A 813 -37.78 -11.13 37.74
N GLY A 814 -37.85 -10.71 36.47
CA GLY A 814 -37.94 -9.30 36.07
C GLY A 814 -36.60 -8.64 35.74
N SER A 815 -35.47 -9.34 35.86
CA SER A 815 -34.19 -8.93 35.30
C SER A 815 -33.93 -9.62 33.95
N PHE A 816 -33.28 -8.91 33.04
CA PHE A 816 -33.04 -9.37 31.67
C PHE A 816 -31.64 -8.90 31.23
N ILE A 817 -30.92 -9.76 30.52
CA ILE A 817 -29.78 -9.34 29.70
C ILE A 817 -30.35 -8.62 28.48
N ARG A 818 -29.83 -7.43 28.18
CA ARG A 818 -30.26 -6.63 27.03
C ARG A 818 -29.17 -6.67 25.97
N THR A 819 -29.49 -7.20 24.80
CA THR A 819 -28.57 -7.22 23.65
C THR A 819 -29.06 -6.29 22.55
N THR A 820 -28.14 -5.82 21.71
CA THR A 820 -28.45 -4.91 20.60
C THR A 820 -27.58 -5.26 19.40
N PHE A 821 -28.22 -5.43 18.24
CA PHE A 821 -27.58 -5.90 17.02
C PHE A 821 -27.78 -4.90 15.88
N TYR A 822 -26.71 -4.65 15.14
CA TYR A 822 -26.79 -4.00 13.82
C TYR A 822 -27.03 -5.08 12.75
N PRO A 823 -27.96 -4.88 11.80
CA PRO A 823 -28.29 -5.90 10.81
C PRO A 823 -27.15 -6.13 9.81
N LEU A 824 -26.85 -7.40 9.51
CA LEU A 824 -25.85 -7.79 8.51
C LEU A 824 -26.24 -7.37 7.08
N SER A 825 -27.53 -7.33 6.77
CA SER A 825 -28.04 -6.90 5.46
C SER A 825 -28.97 -5.69 5.54
N ALA A 826 -28.49 -4.55 5.06
CA ALA A 826 -29.22 -3.29 4.97
C ALA A 826 -30.45 -3.31 4.02
N ASN A 827 -30.65 -4.39 3.25
CA ASN A 827 -31.84 -4.54 2.42
C ASN A 827 -33.04 -5.15 3.17
N ARG A 828 -32.89 -5.50 4.46
CA ARG A 828 -33.90 -6.25 5.24
C ARG A 828 -34.42 -5.55 6.51
N PHE A 829 -34.23 -4.22 6.63
CA PHE A 829 -34.70 -3.45 7.79
C PHE A 829 -36.21 -3.60 8.08
N ASN A 830 -37.04 -3.80 7.05
CA ASN A 830 -38.51 -3.86 7.19
C ASN A 830 -39.08 -5.28 7.40
N SER A 831 -38.24 -6.31 7.50
CA SER A 831 -38.70 -7.67 7.84
C SER A 831 -39.05 -7.77 9.32
N LYS A 832 -40.11 -8.51 9.64
CA LYS A 832 -40.41 -8.89 11.03
C LYS A 832 -39.24 -9.71 11.57
N PHE A 833 -38.65 -9.24 12.68
CA PHE A 833 -37.56 -9.94 13.36
C PHE A 833 -38.07 -10.67 14.62
N THR A 834 -37.29 -11.65 15.07
CA THR A 834 -37.51 -12.38 16.32
C THR A 834 -36.17 -12.55 17.03
N CYS A 835 -36.09 -12.06 18.27
CA CYS A 835 -35.00 -12.35 19.19
C CYS A 835 -35.04 -13.83 19.61
N VAL A 836 -33.91 -14.51 19.51
CA VAL A 836 -33.77 -15.93 19.85
C VAL A 836 -32.50 -16.19 20.64
N PHE A 837 -32.51 -17.25 21.43
CA PHE A 837 -31.32 -17.87 22.01
C PHE A 837 -31.15 -19.28 21.43
N TRP A 838 -29.92 -19.81 21.45
CA TRP A 838 -29.67 -21.21 21.11
C TRP A 838 -29.98 -22.10 22.31
N ASP A 839 -30.95 -22.98 22.15
CA ASP A 839 -31.36 -23.98 23.13
C ASP A 839 -30.82 -25.35 22.69
N HIS A 840 -29.87 -25.89 23.45
CA HIS A 840 -29.25 -27.19 23.16
C HIS A 840 -30.21 -28.38 23.38
N ILE A 841 -31.22 -28.24 24.24
CA ILE A 841 -32.10 -29.36 24.66
C ILE A 841 -33.14 -29.69 23.57
N LEU A 842 -33.42 -28.75 22.67
CA LEU A 842 -34.34 -28.96 21.55
C LEU A 842 -33.89 -30.13 20.64
N TYR A 843 -34.89 -30.79 20.06
CA TYR A 843 -34.71 -31.79 18.99
C TYR A 843 -33.74 -32.92 19.37
N GLU A 844 -33.98 -33.59 20.51
CA GLU A 844 -33.20 -34.74 20.97
C GLU A 844 -31.71 -34.38 21.19
N GLU A 845 -31.45 -33.31 21.96
CA GLU A 845 -30.10 -32.81 22.28
C GLU A 845 -29.30 -32.40 21.02
N SER A 846 -29.96 -32.15 19.89
CA SER A 846 -29.31 -31.61 18.67
C SER A 846 -29.41 -30.08 18.55
N GLY A 847 -30.26 -29.43 19.35
CA GLY A 847 -30.33 -27.99 19.53
C GLY A 847 -31.09 -27.21 18.46
N GLY A 848 -31.46 -25.97 18.78
CA GLY A 848 -32.16 -25.07 17.85
C GLY A 848 -32.39 -23.66 18.38
N TRP A 849 -32.89 -22.77 17.52
CA TRP A 849 -33.24 -21.41 17.92
C TRP A 849 -34.60 -21.37 18.64
N SER A 850 -34.57 -21.03 19.94
CA SER A 850 -35.76 -20.83 20.75
C SER A 850 -36.03 -19.34 21.00
N SER A 851 -37.32 -18.97 21.09
CA SER A 851 -37.78 -17.62 21.46
C SER A 851 -38.43 -17.58 22.84
N GLU A 852 -38.26 -18.63 23.65
CA GLU A 852 -38.71 -18.64 25.04
C GLU A 852 -37.79 -17.74 25.90
N GLY A 853 -38.34 -17.03 26.89
CA GLY A 853 -37.58 -16.06 27.70
C GLY A 853 -37.11 -14.78 26.98
N CYS A 854 -36.93 -14.83 25.66
CA CYS A 854 -36.49 -13.71 24.83
C CYS A 854 -37.65 -12.87 24.27
N HIS A 855 -37.51 -11.55 24.31
CA HIS A 855 -38.49 -10.56 23.86
C HIS A 855 -37.85 -9.49 22.97
N ASN A 856 -38.54 -9.13 21.89
CA ASN A 856 -38.19 -7.98 21.05
C ASN A 856 -38.48 -6.66 21.78
N GLU A 857 -37.63 -5.65 21.58
CA GLU A 857 -37.87 -4.27 22.01
C GLU A 857 -37.82 -3.34 20.80
N GLU A 858 -38.87 -2.52 20.60
CA GLU A 858 -38.95 -1.56 19.50
C GLU A 858 -38.06 -0.35 19.76
N ALA A 859 -37.20 -0.02 18.79
CA ALA A 859 -36.20 1.03 18.92
C ALA A 859 -36.67 2.31 18.18
N ASN A 860 -37.10 3.32 18.93
CA ASN A 860 -37.67 4.58 18.40
C ASN A 860 -36.71 5.32 17.45
N GLY A 861 -36.88 5.12 16.14
CA GLY A 861 -36.17 5.85 15.09
C GLY A 861 -34.75 5.37 14.78
N SER A 862 -34.31 4.21 15.29
CA SER A 862 -32.95 3.69 15.11
C SER A 862 -32.91 2.32 14.44
N PHE A 863 -32.02 2.14 13.46
CA PHE A 863 -31.89 0.94 12.60
C PHE A 863 -31.20 -0.27 13.30
N VAL A 864 -31.63 -0.62 14.50
CA VAL A 864 -31.06 -1.71 15.32
C VAL A 864 -32.15 -2.66 15.84
N TYR A 865 -31.79 -3.92 16.03
CA TYR A 865 -32.62 -4.88 16.75
C TYR A 865 -32.23 -4.85 18.23
N ILE A 866 -33.20 -4.71 19.13
CA ILE A 866 -32.97 -4.79 20.58
C ILE A 866 -33.71 -6.01 21.13
N CYS A 867 -33.01 -6.79 21.95
CA CYS A 867 -33.52 -8.02 22.56
C CYS A 867 -33.36 -7.96 24.08
N LYS A 868 -34.32 -8.54 24.80
CA LYS A 868 -34.28 -8.77 26.25
C LYS A 868 -34.51 -10.26 26.50
N CYS A 869 -33.55 -10.94 27.11
CA CYS A 869 -33.66 -12.37 27.46
C CYS A 869 -33.39 -12.55 28.96
N ASP A 870 -34.08 -13.49 29.60
CA ASP A 870 -34.03 -13.79 31.05
C ASP A 870 -33.06 -14.93 31.41
N GLN A 871 -32.16 -15.28 30.49
CA GLN A 871 -31.16 -16.34 30.60
C GLN A 871 -29.87 -15.98 29.83
N PHE A 872 -28.76 -16.63 30.20
CA PHE A 872 -27.48 -16.57 29.49
C PHE A 872 -27.47 -17.48 28.24
N GLY A 873 -26.43 -17.38 27.41
CA GLY A 873 -26.25 -18.22 26.22
C GLY A 873 -26.10 -17.42 24.91
N ASN A 874 -26.07 -18.14 23.79
CA ASN A 874 -25.88 -17.56 22.46
C ASN A 874 -27.16 -16.87 21.95
N ILE A 875 -27.18 -15.53 21.92
CA ILE A 875 -28.34 -14.73 21.51
C ILE A 875 -28.12 -14.16 20.11
N ALA A 876 -29.16 -14.18 19.28
CA ALA A 876 -29.14 -13.64 17.92
C ALA A 876 -30.54 -13.21 17.42
N VAL A 877 -30.60 -12.74 16.17
CA VAL A 877 -31.84 -12.26 15.54
C VAL A 877 -32.14 -12.97 14.23
N LEU A 878 -33.29 -13.63 14.18
CA LEU A 878 -33.87 -14.18 12.97
C LEU A 878 -34.81 -13.17 12.30
N VAL A 879 -34.79 -13.10 10.96
CA VAL A 879 -35.74 -12.32 10.16
C VAL A 879 -36.60 -13.21 9.26
N ASP A 880 -37.88 -12.87 9.16
CA ASP A 880 -38.85 -13.54 8.30
C ASP A 880 -38.75 -13.05 6.85
N LEU A 881 -38.61 -13.99 5.89
CA LEU A 881 -38.47 -13.71 4.46
C LEU A 881 -39.77 -13.93 3.64
N THR A 882 -40.86 -14.34 4.28
CA THR A 882 -42.13 -14.68 3.58
C THR A 882 -42.77 -13.47 2.90
N ASN A 883 -42.56 -12.26 3.43
CA ASN A 883 -43.07 -11.02 2.84
C ASN A 883 -42.35 -10.64 1.52
N ASP A 884 -41.04 -10.83 1.42
CA ASP A 884 -40.24 -10.52 0.21
C ASP A 884 -40.72 -11.32 -1.00
N MET A 885 -41.04 -12.61 -0.81
CA MET A 885 -41.45 -13.50 -1.89
C MET A 885 -42.82 -13.13 -2.48
N LYS A 886 -43.70 -12.48 -1.71
CA LYS A 886 -45.07 -12.15 -2.12
C LYS A 886 -45.13 -11.04 -3.17
N VAL A 887 -44.18 -10.10 -3.14
CA VAL A 887 -44.13 -8.94 -4.05
C VAL A 887 -43.62 -9.35 -5.45
N ARG A 888 -42.64 -10.25 -5.52
CA ARG A 888 -41.91 -10.54 -6.77
C ARG A 888 -42.60 -11.58 -7.67
N SER A 889 -43.45 -12.45 -7.11
CA SER A 889 -44.17 -13.48 -7.86
C SER A 889 -45.35 -12.92 -8.66
N ASN A 890 -46.34 -12.31 -7.99
CA ASN A 890 -47.62 -11.95 -8.63
C ASN A 890 -47.48 -10.92 -9.76
N ASN A 891 -46.82 -9.78 -9.52
CA ASN A 891 -46.81 -8.69 -10.49
C ASN A 891 -46.08 -9.07 -11.79
N THR A 892 -44.96 -9.78 -11.69
CA THR A 892 -44.14 -10.17 -12.85
C THR A 892 -44.92 -11.12 -13.77
N VAL A 893 -45.59 -12.13 -13.20
CA VAL A 893 -46.35 -13.11 -13.98
C VAL A 893 -47.59 -12.48 -14.61
N PHE A 894 -48.37 -11.68 -13.87
CA PHE A 894 -49.56 -11.01 -14.42
C PHE A 894 -49.23 -10.04 -15.55
N VAL A 895 -48.15 -9.25 -15.44
CA VAL A 895 -47.71 -8.33 -16.50
C VAL A 895 -47.28 -9.09 -17.77
N VAL A 896 -46.59 -10.23 -17.63
CA VAL A 896 -46.23 -11.06 -18.79
C VAL A 896 -47.46 -11.66 -19.47
N PHE A 897 -48.44 -12.19 -18.72
CA PHE A 897 -49.69 -12.69 -19.31
C PHE A 897 -50.50 -11.58 -20.00
N ILE A 898 -50.64 -10.40 -19.38
CA ILE A 898 -51.40 -9.28 -19.95
C ILE A 898 -50.71 -8.75 -21.22
N THR A 899 -49.39 -8.58 -21.22
CA THR A 899 -48.65 -8.13 -22.41
C THR A 899 -48.68 -9.16 -23.54
N ALA A 900 -48.58 -10.45 -23.24
CA ALA A 900 -48.76 -11.52 -24.23
C ALA A 900 -50.17 -11.51 -24.87
N ILE A 901 -51.22 -11.31 -24.06
CA ILE A 901 -52.61 -11.18 -24.56
C ILE A 901 -52.77 -9.94 -25.44
N ILE A 902 -52.20 -8.79 -25.05
CA ILE A 902 -52.25 -7.56 -25.86
C ILE A 902 -51.55 -7.75 -27.21
N ILE A 903 -50.38 -8.42 -27.24
CA ILE A 903 -49.65 -8.75 -28.48
C ILE A 903 -50.46 -9.72 -29.35
N LEU A 904 -51.10 -10.73 -28.75
CA LEU A 904 -51.99 -11.66 -29.47
C LEU A 904 -53.18 -10.94 -30.11
N VAL A 905 -53.84 -10.04 -29.37
CA VAL A 905 -54.95 -9.23 -29.90
C VAL A 905 -54.46 -8.29 -31.01
N ALA A 906 -53.33 -7.61 -30.83
CA ALA A 906 -52.77 -6.71 -31.85
C ALA A 906 -52.38 -7.45 -33.15
N THR A 907 -51.81 -8.65 -33.04
CA THR A 907 -51.47 -9.49 -34.21
C THR A 907 -52.71 -10.06 -34.90
N ILE A 908 -53.77 -10.43 -34.15
CA ILE A 908 -55.06 -10.82 -34.72
C ILE A 908 -55.73 -9.63 -35.43
N CYS A 909 -55.78 -8.45 -34.80
CA CYS A 909 -56.37 -7.25 -35.39
C CYS A 909 -55.65 -6.79 -36.66
N THR A 910 -54.31 -6.80 -36.68
CA THR A 910 -53.53 -6.47 -37.88
C THR A 910 -53.70 -7.53 -38.99
N TYR A 911 -53.72 -8.82 -38.66
CA TYR A 911 -54.04 -9.88 -39.62
C TYR A 911 -55.44 -9.72 -40.24
N LEU A 912 -56.45 -9.41 -39.42
CA LEU A 912 -57.81 -9.15 -39.90
C LEU A 912 -57.89 -7.89 -40.77
N ALA A 913 -57.18 -6.82 -40.43
CA ALA A 913 -57.09 -5.61 -41.24
C ALA A 913 -56.42 -5.88 -42.59
N ILE A 914 -55.29 -6.59 -42.62
CA ILE A 914 -54.60 -7.01 -43.85
C ILE A 914 -55.54 -7.88 -44.71
N LYS A 915 -56.24 -8.84 -44.08
CA LYS A 915 -57.21 -9.71 -44.77
C LYS A 915 -58.38 -8.91 -45.36
N ALA A 916 -58.88 -7.89 -44.65
CA ALA A 916 -59.91 -6.99 -45.16
C ALA A 916 -59.42 -6.15 -46.35
N VAL A 917 -58.21 -5.58 -46.29
CA VAL A 917 -57.59 -4.83 -47.40
C VAL A 917 -57.38 -5.73 -48.62
N GLN A 918 -56.88 -6.96 -48.43
CA GLN A 918 -56.80 -7.95 -49.52
C GLN A 918 -58.17 -8.30 -50.11
N HIS A 919 -59.23 -8.32 -49.30
CA HIS A 919 -60.58 -8.62 -49.76
C HIS A 919 -61.24 -7.43 -50.48
N ALA A 920 -60.82 -6.20 -50.19
CA ALA A 920 -61.17 -4.99 -50.93
C ALA A 920 -60.42 -4.92 -52.27
N TRP A 921 -59.12 -5.20 -52.30
CA TRP A 921 -58.33 -5.32 -53.54
C TRP A 921 -58.90 -6.40 -54.48
N ARG A 922 -59.32 -7.56 -53.94
CA ARG A 922 -60.02 -8.63 -54.69
C ARG A 922 -61.46 -8.30 -55.11
N ARG A 923 -61.96 -7.10 -54.77
CA ARG A 923 -63.20 -6.52 -55.32
C ARG A 923 -62.90 -5.43 -56.35
N LEU A 924 -61.89 -4.59 -56.13
CA LEU A 924 -61.44 -3.56 -57.07
C LEU A 924 -60.93 -4.16 -58.39
N PHE A 925 -60.09 -5.19 -58.36
CA PHE A 925 -59.62 -5.85 -59.59
C PHE A 925 -60.77 -6.41 -60.45
N ARG A 926 -61.77 -7.04 -59.82
CA ARG A 926 -62.99 -7.52 -60.51
C ARG A 926 -63.95 -6.42 -60.96
N TYR A 927 -63.68 -5.17 -60.61
CA TYR A 927 -64.38 -4.01 -61.18
C TYR A 927 -63.62 -3.45 -62.39
N GLN A 928 -62.30 -3.52 -62.39
CA GLN A 928 -61.45 -3.06 -63.49
C GLN A 928 -61.42 -4.06 -64.67
N GLU A 929 -61.41 -5.36 -64.37
CA GLU A 929 -61.45 -6.46 -65.37
C GLU A 929 -62.78 -6.52 -66.15
N ASN A 930 -63.88 -6.05 -65.54
CA ASN A 930 -65.20 -5.95 -66.17
C ASN A 930 -65.44 -4.62 -66.93
N ALA A 931 -64.49 -3.69 -66.94
CA ALA A 931 -64.70 -2.31 -67.42
C ALA A 931 -63.95 -1.97 -68.72
N THR A 932 -63.20 -2.91 -69.31
CA THR A 932 -62.26 -2.62 -70.41
C THR A 932 -62.37 -3.55 -71.64
N ASN A 933 -63.49 -4.27 -71.82
CA ASN A 933 -63.73 -5.08 -73.03
C ASN A 933 -65.23 -5.29 -73.36
N GLN A 934 -65.93 -4.18 -73.62
CA GLN A 934 -67.02 -4.17 -74.61
C GLN A 934 -66.71 -3.07 -75.63
N ASP A 935 -66.94 -3.40 -76.90
CA ASP A 935 -66.96 -2.53 -78.09
C ASP A 935 -65.71 -1.64 -78.32
N GLY A 936 -64.77 -1.93 -79.23
CA GLY A 936 -64.65 -3.04 -80.20
C GLY A 936 -64.72 -2.57 -81.66
N PHE A 937 -63.56 -2.40 -82.33
CA PHE A 937 -63.46 -2.24 -83.79
C PHE A 937 -62.09 -2.68 -84.34
N GLU A 938 -62.12 -3.59 -85.31
CA GLU A 938 -61.04 -4.05 -86.21
C GLU A 938 -61.25 -3.41 -87.62
N PRO A 939 -60.47 -3.65 -88.72
CA PRO A 939 -59.49 -4.73 -88.99
C PRO A 939 -58.18 -4.29 -89.72
N LEU A 940 -57.45 -5.28 -90.28
CA LEU A 940 -56.34 -5.23 -91.27
C LEU A 940 -54.93 -4.97 -90.69
N GLU A 941 -53.98 -5.93 -90.73
CA GLU A 941 -53.18 -6.47 -91.87
C GLU A 941 -52.04 -5.50 -92.33
N LEU A 942 -50.80 -5.92 -92.65
CA LEU A 942 -50.12 -7.24 -92.66
C LEU A 942 -48.57 -7.07 -92.64
N HIS A 943 -47.84 -8.13 -92.28
CA HIS A 943 -46.40 -8.39 -92.50
C HIS A 943 -45.34 -7.30 -92.25
N SER A 944 -44.49 -7.57 -91.24
CA SER A 944 -43.10 -8.01 -91.51
C SER A 944 -42.63 -9.00 -90.43
#